data_AF-A0A7C7PQF6-F1
#
_entry.id   AF-A0A7C7PQF6-F1
#
_cell.length_a   1.000
_cell.length_b   1.000
_cell.length_c   1.000
_cell.angle_alpha   90.00
_cell.angle_beta   90.00
_cell.angle_gamma   90.00
#
_symmetry.space_group_name_H-M   'P 1'
#
loop_
_entity.id
_entity.type
_entity.pdbx_description
1 polymer ?
#
loop_
_entity_poly.entity_id
_entity_poly.type
_entity_poly.pdbx_seq_one_letter_code
_entity_poly.pdbx_strand_id
1 'polypeptide(L)'
;RNKTNRPTQSNQSGFRMWTSYPYHTFQHLVHPRDYFDDHPEWFPLVNGVRRKFNPAFGETRFAMTYGNQICTSNSEVVALIVTKLRNILSADASLRMVALAPNDNWGYCECENCKALDEPDATTDRLMSRRLVILYRAVARKLLQSHPKRRLLVGAYHIYTRPPKDASLRLPRNTWVIVCHYSPYCLAHPIAYRGKSRNTKSGRCMNEQFREIVETWKRISGGVVLYEYYAKDAWLSLPWAIVHSIRKDIPYLKHIGAGGLYTQWGMGTIWSNFLNYYIAAKLLWDASTDVDALLDEFYRKFYGNAAQQMKAYHETLERAFIEANICTPGSARDGVYIYTPDVLKRARMHIERALNVATDEVVRKRIEKQLASLNYAEMLIGYLRLVERGASVEERYVALSKLFRELEANPSRYRGVVAIGSVIRSRWYLARDMKRLRAHILLAAKAGRSQQLTTIPRVWKFKLDPNDVGVNEKWFLPDVSIADWRDIEIGKSWEAQGYDYDGFAWYRTMFTIPRKFSGKDVRLYFGGVDGKGWIYLNGKLIASHEGWDEPFEVRLRGHVKFGEWNVLVVRVYDGGGQGGIYGDVKCYAPQPLAHVIVGDEASERASAIRLRGFGKPEVRGGRICRNSDETGKGDNSAGWASFTFPLKERRYPVTLRMVVWGESDFSGVAVCTRGRGKGTAEGGVWTGIAP
;
A
#
# COMPACT_ATOMS: atom_id res chain seq x y z
N ARG A 1 1.71 -1.97 -39.43
CA ARG A 1 0.31 -1.51 -39.40
C ARG A 1 -0.63 -2.42 -38.59
N ASN A 2 -0.13 -3.41 -37.83
CA ASN A 2 -0.86 -4.00 -36.69
C ASN A 2 0.20 -4.57 -35.73
N LYS A 3 0.59 -3.80 -34.70
CA LYS A 3 1.67 -4.23 -33.79
C LYS A 3 1.33 -4.00 -32.33
N THR A 4 0.34 -4.75 -31.83
CA THR A 4 0.09 -4.88 -30.39
C THR A 4 1.04 -5.93 -29.82
N ASN A 5 1.93 -5.54 -28.91
CA ASN A 5 2.91 -6.44 -28.31
C ASN A 5 2.27 -7.11 -27.09
N ARG A 6 1.66 -8.28 -27.26
CA ARG A 6 1.21 -9.10 -26.13
C ARG A 6 2.21 -10.22 -25.84
N PRO A 7 2.48 -10.53 -24.56
CA PRO A 7 3.19 -11.74 -24.17
C PRO A 7 2.20 -12.90 -24.00
N THR A 8 1.59 -13.43 -25.07
CA THR A 8 1.00 -14.80 -25.10
C THR A 8 0.62 -15.25 -26.52
N GLN A 9 0.64 -16.57 -26.71
CA GLN A 9 0.80 -17.36 -27.94
C GLN A 9 -0.24 -17.25 -29.09
N SER A 10 -1.30 -16.44 -29.03
CA SER A 10 -2.40 -16.56 -30.00
C SER A 10 -2.58 -15.44 -31.03
N ASN A 11 -1.79 -14.36 -31.03
CA ASN A 11 -1.84 -13.37 -32.11
C ASN A 11 -0.43 -12.97 -32.56
N GLN A 12 -0.04 -13.43 -33.75
CA GLN A 12 1.29 -13.23 -34.35
C GLN A 12 1.50 -11.80 -34.91
N SER A 13 0.59 -10.86 -34.69
CA SER A 13 0.68 -9.50 -35.20
C SER A 13 1.41 -8.57 -34.21
N GLY A 14 2.71 -8.32 -34.42
CA GLY A 14 3.36 -7.20 -33.76
C GLY A 14 4.88 -7.12 -33.70
N PHE A 15 5.38 -6.13 -32.96
CA PHE A 15 6.80 -5.94 -32.71
C PHE A 15 7.21 -6.92 -31.59
N ARG A 16 7.69 -8.10 -31.98
CA ARG A 16 8.02 -9.16 -31.01
C ARG A 16 9.16 -8.73 -30.09
N MET A 17 8.90 -8.83 -28.80
CA MET A 17 9.80 -8.46 -27.72
C MET A 17 9.73 -9.51 -26.61
N TRP A 18 10.88 -9.89 -26.06
CA TRP A 18 10.94 -10.63 -24.80
C TRP A 18 10.89 -9.63 -23.65
N THR A 19 9.88 -9.77 -22.80
CA THR A 19 9.61 -8.90 -21.65
C THR A 19 8.87 -9.67 -20.57
N SER A 20 8.84 -9.15 -19.34
CA SER A 20 7.91 -9.53 -18.29
C SER A 20 6.81 -8.48 -18.14
N TYR A 21 5.85 -8.70 -17.24
CA TYR A 21 4.80 -7.71 -16.94
C TYR A 21 5.33 -6.66 -15.93
N PRO A 22 5.42 -5.35 -16.25
CA PRO A 22 5.39 -4.73 -17.57
C PRO A 22 6.76 -4.70 -18.29
N TYR A 23 7.87 -4.84 -17.56
CA TYR A 23 9.25 -5.04 -18.08
C TYR A 23 10.31 -5.35 -16.98
N HIS A 24 9.90 -5.70 -15.75
CA HIS A 24 10.79 -6.06 -14.64
C HIS A 24 11.47 -7.41 -14.87
N THR A 25 12.62 -7.42 -15.53
CA THR A 25 13.25 -8.65 -16.06
C THR A 25 14.40 -9.20 -15.24
N PHE A 26 14.93 -8.47 -14.25
CA PHE A 26 16.02 -8.98 -13.39
C PHE A 26 15.66 -10.35 -12.79
N GLN A 27 14.45 -10.52 -12.25
CA GLN A 27 13.97 -11.78 -11.69
C GLN A 27 13.96 -12.97 -12.67
N HIS A 28 13.90 -12.74 -13.98
CA HIS A 28 13.93 -13.81 -14.97
C HIS A 28 15.35 -14.14 -15.42
N LEU A 29 16.30 -13.23 -15.19
CA LEU A 29 17.69 -13.37 -15.58
C LEU A 29 18.54 -13.87 -14.41
N VAL A 30 18.31 -13.36 -13.20
CA VAL A 30 19.10 -13.67 -12.00
C VAL A 30 18.12 -13.79 -10.82
N HIS A 31 17.52 -14.97 -10.66
CA HIS A 31 16.52 -15.22 -9.63
C HIS A 31 17.19 -15.75 -8.34
N PRO A 32 16.89 -15.22 -7.14
CA PRO A 32 17.52 -15.68 -5.89
C PRO A 32 17.33 -17.16 -5.58
N ARG A 33 16.18 -17.73 -5.94
CA ARG A 33 15.96 -19.19 -5.83
C ARG A 33 17.06 -20.01 -6.50
N ASP A 34 17.59 -19.54 -7.62
CA ASP A 34 18.47 -20.33 -8.48
C ASP A 34 19.96 -20.03 -8.22
N TYR A 35 20.29 -18.92 -7.55
CA TYR A 35 21.69 -18.47 -7.41
C TYR A 35 22.08 -17.98 -6.01
N PHE A 36 21.13 -17.68 -5.11
CA PHE A 36 21.49 -17.01 -3.84
C PHE A 36 22.36 -17.86 -2.93
N ASP A 37 22.12 -19.17 -2.89
CA ASP A 37 22.79 -20.06 -1.93
C ASP A 37 24.28 -20.25 -2.30
N ASP A 38 24.59 -20.27 -3.61
CA ASP A 38 25.97 -20.38 -4.12
C ASP A 38 26.65 -19.01 -4.32
N HIS A 39 25.87 -17.98 -4.64
CA HIS A 39 26.35 -16.64 -5.01
C HIS A 39 25.59 -15.52 -4.26
N PRO A 40 25.65 -15.46 -2.92
CA PRO A 40 24.96 -14.43 -2.16
C PRO A 40 25.41 -13.01 -2.54
N GLU A 41 26.67 -12.83 -2.97
CA GLU A 41 27.27 -11.57 -3.42
C GLU A 41 26.67 -11.01 -4.72
N TRP A 42 25.94 -11.81 -5.49
CA TRP A 42 25.18 -11.37 -6.66
C TRP A 42 23.91 -10.60 -6.30
N PHE A 43 23.46 -10.71 -5.05
CA PHE A 43 22.23 -10.11 -4.53
C PHE A 43 22.53 -8.89 -3.65
N PRO A 44 21.58 -7.98 -3.40
CA PRO A 44 21.89 -6.68 -2.82
C PRO A 44 22.34 -6.83 -1.36
N LEU A 45 23.38 -6.08 -1.00
CA LEU A 45 23.68 -5.76 0.40
C LEU A 45 22.72 -4.65 0.81
N VAL A 46 21.86 -4.87 1.80
CA VAL A 46 20.94 -3.85 2.32
C VAL A 46 21.06 -3.83 3.84
N ASN A 47 21.34 -2.65 4.41
CA ASN A 47 21.63 -2.50 5.83
C ASN A 47 22.72 -3.48 6.32
N GLY A 48 23.77 -3.65 5.53
CA GLY A 48 24.90 -4.54 5.84
C GLY A 48 24.63 -6.04 5.70
N VAL A 49 23.44 -6.47 5.26
CA VAL A 49 23.09 -7.90 5.14
C VAL A 49 22.61 -8.22 3.73
N ARG A 50 23.07 -9.35 3.16
CA ARG A 50 22.54 -9.91 1.91
C ARG A 50 21.47 -10.93 2.25
N ARG A 51 20.30 -10.85 1.60
CA ARG A 51 19.14 -11.68 1.94
C ARG A 51 18.50 -12.30 0.70
N LYS A 52 18.11 -13.57 0.82
CA LYS A 52 17.35 -14.29 -0.20
C LYS A 52 15.92 -13.74 -0.34
N PHE A 53 15.34 -13.31 0.78
CA PHE A 53 13.99 -12.78 0.89
C PHE A 53 14.02 -11.37 1.48
N ASN A 54 13.22 -10.47 0.90
CA ASN A 54 12.98 -9.17 1.52
C ASN A 54 12.13 -9.34 2.80
N PRO A 55 12.63 -8.94 3.98
CA PRO A 55 11.94 -9.15 5.25
C PRO A 55 10.60 -8.41 5.36
N ALA A 56 10.39 -7.31 4.61
CA ALA A 56 9.11 -6.60 4.58
C ALA A 56 7.95 -7.43 4.00
N PHE A 57 8.26 -8.54 3.33
CA PHE A 57 7.32 -9.42 2.64
C PHE A 57 7.39 -10.88 3.12
N GLY A 58 8.12 -11.15 4.21
CA GLY A 58 8.30 -12.49 4.78
C GLY A 58 9.04 -13.46 3.86
N GLU A 59 9.05 -14.74 4.21
CA GLU A 59 9.72 -15.80 3.43
C GLU A 59 8.81 -16.34 2.32
N THR A 60 8.43 -15.48 1.38
CA THR A 60 7.55 -15.84 0.27
C THR A 60 8.28 -15.78 -1.07
N ARG A 61 7.79 -16.52 -2.07
CA ARG A 61 8.32 -16.43 -3.44
C ARG A 61 8.27 -14.99 -3.98
N PHE A 62 7.25 -14.23 -3.60
CA PHE A 62 7.12 -12.82 -3.96
C PHE A 62 8.24 -11.97 -3.33
N ALA A 63 8.59 -12.22 -2.07
CA ALA A 63 9.65 -11.51 -1.35
C ALA A 63 11.05 -11.76 -1.91
N MET A 64 11.25 -12.84 -2.68
CA MET A 64 12.53 -13.09 -3.34
C MET A 64 12.86 -11.99 -4.36
N THR A 65 11.86 -11.43 -5.05
CA THR A 65 12.11 -10.50 -6.16
C THR A 65 11.50 -9.13 -5.93
N TYR A 66 10.39 -9.04 -5.18
CA TYR A 66 9.75 -7.77 -4.88
C TYR A 66 10.50 -6.99 -3.80
N GLY A 67 11.03 -5.83 -4.16
CA GLY A 67 11.89 -5.03 -3.30
C GLY A 67 13.22 -5.74 -3.00
N ASN A 68 13.68 -6.63 -3.87
CA ASN A 68 14.94 -7.33 -3.73
C ASN A 68 15.64 -7.37 -5.09
N GLN A 69 16.63 -6.50 -5.27
CA GLN A 69 17.28 -6.27 -6.56
C GLN A 69 18.43 -7.27 -6.78
N ILE A 70 19.41 -6.88 -7.61
CA ILE A 70 20.68 -7.58 -7.80
C ILE A 70 21.83 -6.59 -7.55
N CYS A 71 23.03 -7.11 -7.33
CA CYS A 71 24.26 -6.31 -7.26
C CYS A 71 24.72 -5.92 -8.67
N THR A 72 24.38 -4.71 -9.11
CA THR A 72 24.66 -4.26 -10.49
C THR A 72 26.12 -3.95 -10.77
N SER A 73 26.96 -3.87 -9.74
CA SER A 73 28.41 -3.69 -9.86
C SER A 73 29.19 -5.02 -9.93
N ASN A 74 28.54 -6.17 -9.71
CA ASN A 74 29.20 -7.47 -9.80
C ASN A 74 29.36 -7.88 -11.28
N SER A 75 30.59 -8.13 -11.71
CA SER A 75 30.93 -8.44 -13.12
C SER A 75 30.36 -9.78 -13.60
N GLU A 76 30.26 -10.79 -12.72
CA GLU A 76 29.69 -12.10 -13.05
C GLU A 76 28.19 -12.01 -13.31
N VAL A 77 27.47 -11.21 -12.51
CA VAL A 77 26.04 -10.90 -12.73
C VAL A 77 25.83 -10.25 -14.09
N VAL A 78 26.68 -9.27 -14.46
CA VAL A 78 26.60 -8.61 -15.77
C VAL A 78 26.90 -9.59 -16.91
N ALA A 79 27.89 -10.46 -16.75
CA ALA A 79 28.22 -11.49 -17.73
C ALA A 79 27.07 -12.49 -17.92
N LEU A 80 26.46 -12.96 -16.83
CA LEU A 80 25.32 -13.86 -16.87
C LEU A 80 24.11 -13.24 -17.58
N ILE A 81 23.81 -11.96 -17.29
CA ILE A 81 22.74 -11.21 -17.98
C ILE A 81 22.99 -11.18 -19.49
N VAL A 82 24.22 -10.84 -19.90
CA VAL A 82 24.59 -10.82 -21.33
C VAL A 82 24.40 -12.18 -21.99
N THR A 83 24.87 -13.25 -21.34
CA THR A 83 24.73 -14.63 -21.85
C THR A 83 23.26 -15.02 -22.00
N LYS A 84 22.43 -14.81 -20.96
CA LYS A 84 21.00 -15.16 -21.03
C LYS A 84 20.25 -14.38 -22.10
N LEU A 85 20.49 -13.08 -22.22
CA LEU A 85 19.86 -12.25 -23.24
C LEU A 85 20.27 -12.66 -24.68
N ARG A 86 21.53 -13.05 -24.89
CA ARG A 86 22.00 -13.60 -26.16
C ARG A 86 21.29 -14.92 -26.48
N ASN A 87 21.20 -15.83 -25.52
CA ASN A 87 20.54 -17.11 -25.71
C ASN A 87 19.05 -16.93 -26.06
N ILE A 88 18.35 -16.01 -25.40
CA ILE A 88 16.96 -15.66 -25.73
C ILE A 88 16.83 -15.17 -27.17
N LEU A 89 17.70 -14.27 -27.61
CA LEU A 89 17.68 -13.74 -28.98
C LEU A 89 18.04 -14.79 -30.03
N SER A 90 19.00 -15.67 -29.74
CA SER A 90 19.40 -16.76 -30.65
C SER A 90 18.33 -17.84 -30.77
N ALA A 91 17.57 -18.10 -29.69
CA ALA A 91 16.51 -19.10 -29.68
C ALA A 91 15.26 -18.69 -30.49
N ASP A 92 15.04 -17.39 -30.69
CA ASP A 92 13.93 -16.89 -31.50
C ASP A 92 14.35 -15.69 -32.38
N ALA A 93 14.67 -15.99 -33.64
CA ALA A 93 15.06 -15.00 -34.64
C ALA A 93 13.96 -13.96 -34.95
N SER A 94 12.70 -14.21 -34.56
CA SER A 94 11.60 -13.26 -34.71
C SER A 94 11.62 -12.14 -33.68
N LEU A 95 12.28 -12.33 -32.53
CA LEU A 95 12.43 -11.31 -31.49
C LEU A 95 13.25 -10.12 -32.00
N ARG A 96 12.69 -8.91 -31.94
CA ARG A 96 13.38 -7.68 -32.35
C ARG A 96 13.98 -6.91 -31.17
N MET A 97 13.55 -7.24 -29.95
CA MET A 97 13.91 -6.54 -28.73
C MET A 97 13.87 -7.46 -27.52
N VAL A 98 14.74 -7.19 -26.54
CA VAL A 98 14.72 -7.80 -25.21
C VAL A 98 14.71 -6.70 -24.16
N ALA A 99 14.03 -6.92 -23.02
CA ALA A 99 13.98 -5.95 -21.94
C ALA A 99 14.98 -6.25 -20.81
N LEU A 100 15.60 -5.21 -20.25
CA LEU A 100 16.45 -5.26 -19.07
C LEU A 100 16.06 -4.15 -18.09
N ALA A 101 15.43 -4.50 -16.98
CA ALA A 101 15.09 -3.54 -15.95
C ALA A 101 15.06 -4.16 -14.54
N PRO A 102 15.25 -3.31 -13.50
CA PRO A 102 15.12 -3.70 -12.10
C PRO A 102 13.84 -4.48 -11.79
N ASN A 103 13.89 -5.26 -10.72
CA ASN A 103 12.67 -5.79 -10.11
C ASN A 103 11.81 -4.65 -9.58
N ASP A 104 10.53 -4.92 -9.36
CA ASP A 104 9.64 -3.91 -8.81
C ASP A 104 10.00 -3.59 -7.34
N ASN A 105 9.74 -2.34 -6.93
CA ASN A 105 10.01 -1.79 -5.59
C ASN A 105 11.52 -1.56 -5.25
N TRP A 106 11.81 -1.17 -3.99
CA TRP A 106 13.13 -0.78 -3.46
C TRP A 106 14.16 -1.95 -3.37
N GLY A 107 15.10 -1.91 -2.42
CA GLY A 107 16.07 -2.99 -2.15
C GLY A 107 17.26 -3.02 -3.09
N TYR A 108 17.75 -1.84 -3.51
CA TYR A 108 18.95 -1.71 -4.33
C TYR A 108 20.21 -1.97 -3.49
N CYS A 109 21.24 -2.53 -4.11
CA CYS A 109 22.48 -2.86 -3.42
C CYS A 109 23.21 -1.63 -2.86
N GLU A 110 23.64 -1.71 -1.62
CA GLU A 110 24.32 -0.67 -0.84
C GLU A 110 25.80 -0.98 -0.62
N CYS A 111 26.35 -2.01 -1.29
CA CYS A 111 27.79 -2.26 -1.22
C CYS A 111 28.59 -1.07 -1.78
N GLU A 112 29.83 -0.94 -1.33
CA GLU A 112 30.72 0.19 -1.69
C GLU A 112 30.82 0.36 -3.20
N ASN A 113 30.98 -0.74 -3.94
CA ASN A 113 31.06 -0.72 -5.41
C ASN A 113 29.78 -0.22 -6.08
N CYS A 114 28.58 -0.54 -5.54
CA CYS A 114 27.34 -0.02 -6.09
C CYS A 114 27.15 1.45 -5.73
N LYS A 115 27.41 1.84 -4.48
CA LYS A 115 27.32 3.24 -4.03
C LYS A 115 28.26 4.16 -4.81
N ALA A 116 29.47 3.69 -5.14
CA ALA A 116 30.42 4.43 -5.97
C ALA A 116 29.93 4.72 -7.41
N LEU A 117 28.89 4.02 -7.88
CA LEU A 117 28.28 4.28 -9.20
C LEU A 117 27.17 5.35 -9.15
N ASP A 118 26.68 5.71 -7.97
CA ASP A 118 25.62 6.70 -7.81
C ASP A 118 26.10 8.13 -7.98
N GLU A 119 25.13 9.02 -8.14
CA GLU A 119 25.37 10.45 -8.13
C GLU A 119 25.18 11.00 -6.71
N PRO A 120 26.14 11.78 -6.19
CA PRO A 120 25.89 12.53 -4.97
C PRO A 120 24.76 13.54 -5.20
N ASP A 121 23.97 13.76 -4.16
CA ASP A 121 22.90 14.76 -4.10
C ASP A 121 21.88 14.64 -5.25
N ALA A 122 21.53 13.40 -5.62
CA ALA A 122 20.50 13.13 -6.59
C ALA A 122 19.10 13.36 -5.98
N THR A 123 18.19 13.92 -6.79
CA THR A 123 16.77 13.97 -6.46
C THR A 123 16.21 12.55 -6.34
N THR A 124 15.12 12.36 -5.59
CA THR A 124 14.55 11.03 -5.32
C THR A 124 14.27 10.24 -6.60
N ASP A 125 13.85 10.90 -7.67
CA ASP A 125 13.53 10.31 -8.98
C ASP A 125 14.76 10.03 -9.87
N ARG A 126 15.97 10.32 -9.39
CA ARG A 126 17.26 10.14 -10.07
C ARG A 126 18.24 9.22 -9.32
N LEU A 127 17.98 8.90 -8.05
CA LEU A 127 18.91 8.17 -7.16
C LEU A 127 19.65 7.01 -7.82
N MET A 128 18.94 6.15 -8.58
CA MET A 128 19.54 4.95 -9.17
C MET A 128 19.90 5.09 -10.66
N SER A 129 19.71 6.27 -11.25
CA SER A 129 19.81 6.45 -12.71
C SER A 129 21.21 6.21 -13.26
N ARG A 130 22.25 6.77 -12.62
CA ARG A 130 23.62 6.66 -13.13
C ARG A 130 24.12 5.22 -13.15
N ARG A 131 23.99 4.50 -12.03
CA ARG A 131 24.39 3.08 -11.95
C ARG A 131 23.64 2.20 -12.96
N LEU A 132 22.35 2.45 -13.18
CA LEU A 132 21.56 1.68 -14.13
C LEU A 132 21.96 1.99 -15.57
N VAL A 133 22.21 3.26 -15.91
CA VAL A 133 22.71 3.62 -17.25
C VAL A 133 24.08 2.99 -17.53
N ILE A 134 24.96 2.89 -16.54
CA ILE A 134 26.25 2.19 -16.67
C ILE A 134 26.04 0.71 -17.00
N LEU A 135 25.17 0.02 -16.24
CA LEU A 135 24.78 -1.37 -16.51
C LEU A 135 24.19 -1.53 -17.93
N TYR A 136 23.21 -0.70 -18.27
CA TYR A 136 22.52 -0.73 -19.56
C TYR A 136 23.49 -0.52 -20.72
N ARG A 137 24.42 0.43 -20.60
CA ARG A 137 25.46 0.69 -21.59
C ARG A 137 26.39 -0.50 -21.77
N ALA A 138 26.81 -1.15 -20.67
CA ALA A 138 27.67 -2.32 -20.70
C ALA A 138 26.98 -3.50 -21.43
N VAL A 139 25.75 -3.81 -21.07
CA VAL A 139 24.97 -4.89 -21.69
C VAL A 139 24.67 -4.59 -23.17
N ALA A 140 24.22 -3.37 -23.48
CA ALA A 140 23.88 -2.98 -24.85
C ALA A 140 25.07 -3.09 -25.81
N ARG A 141 26.28 -2.69 -25.38
CA ARG A 141 27.51 -2.84 -26.17
C ARG A 141 27.82 -4.30 -26.49
N LYS A 142 27.68 -5.20 -25.51
CA LYS A 142 27.90 -6.64 -25.71
C LYS A 142 26.82 -7.25 -26.61
N LEU A 143 25.57 -6.79 -26.53
CA LEU A 143 24.51 -7.22 -27.43
C LEU A 143 24.73 -6.73 -28.87
N LEU A 144 25.23 -5.50 -29.07
CA LEU A 144 25.56 -5.01 -30.41
C LEU A 144 26.60 -5.87 -31.14
N GLN A 145 27.57 -6.41 -30.40
CA GLN A 145 28.63 -7.25 -30.97
C GLN A 145 28.09 -8.56 -31.57
N SER A 146 27.09 -9.18 -30.94
CA SER A 146 26.55 -10.47 -31.41
C SER A 146 25.19 -10.37 -32.13
N HIS A 147 24.43 -9.30 -31.86
CA HIS A 147 23.06 -9.11 -32.34
C HIS A 147 22.84 -7.65 -32.82
N PRO A 148 23.58 -7.14 -33.81
CA PRO A 148 23.59 -5.72 -34.18
C PRO A 148 22.25 -5.18 -34.67
N LYS A 149 21.34 -6.06 -35.14
CA LYS A 149 20.00 -5.71 -35.62
C LYS A 149 18.92 -5.73 -34.52
N ARG A 150 19.27 -6.07 -33.27
CA ARG A 150 18.34 -6.25 -32.15
C ARG A 150 18.46 -5.10 -31.14
N ARG A 151 17.34 -4.77 -30.51
CA ARG A 151 17.24 -3.65 -29.55
C ARG A 151 17.24 -4.14 -28.10
N LEU A 152 17.75 -3.31 -27.20
CA LEU A 152 17.58 -3.46 -25.75
C LEU A 152 16.57 -2.43 -25.27
N LEU A 153 15.49 -2.85 -24.62
CA LEU A 153 14.59 -1.95 -23.90
C LEU A 153 15.03 -1.87 -22.43
N VAL A 154 15.19 -0.67 -21.89
CA VAL A 154 15.59 -0.46 -20.50
C VAL A 154 14.61 0.46 -19.79
N GLY A 155 14.45 0.30 -18.47
CA GLY A 155 13.47 1.05 -17.70
C GLY A 155 13.98 2.40 -17.21
N ALA A 156 13.10 3.39 -17.14
CA ALA A 156 13.24 4.61 -16.35
C ALA A 156 11.97 4.80 -15.50
N TYR A 157 12.04 4.48 -14.21
CA TYR A 157 10.86 4.37 -13.34
C TYR A 157 11.16 4.76 -11.90
N HIS A 158 10.21 5.41 -11.24
CA HIS A 158 10.28 5.81 -9.84
C HIS A 158 11.61 6.52 -9.51
N ILE A 159 12.49 5.89 -8.72
CA ILE A 159 13.78 6.46 -8.28
C ILE A 159 14.89 6.53 -9.35
N TYR A 160 14.58 6.09 -10.58
CA TYR A 160 15.48 6.19 -11.73
C TYR A 160 14.73 6.66 -12.99
N THR A 161 13.69 7.47 -12.80
CA THR A 161 12.92 8.05 -13.91
C THR A 161 13.73 9.11 -14.64
N ARG A 162 14.43 9.97 -13.90
CA ARG A 162 15.17 11.09 -14.45
C ARG A 162 16.55 10.64 -14.94
N PRO A 163 17.03 11.08 -16.10
CA PRO A 163 18.38 10.74 -16.57
C PRO A 163 19.47 11.16 -15.57
N PRO A 164 20.64 10.50 -15.59
CA PRO A 164 21.78 10.93 -14.79
C PRO A 164 22.19 12.38 -15.13
N LYS A 165 22.76 13.09 -14.16
CA LYS A 165 23.41 14.41 -14.36
C LYS A 165 24.62 14.29 -15.29
N ASP A 166 25.34 13.17 -15.23
CA ASP A 166 26.51 12.90 -16.09
C ASP A 166 26.11 12.82 -17.57
N ALA A 167 26.27 13.95 -18.27
CA ALA A 167 25.94 14.10 -19.68
C ALA A 167 26.80 13.24 -20.63
N SER A 168 27.92 12.70 -20.16
CA SER A 168 28.78 11.81 -20.95
C SER A 168 28.22 10.39 -21.07
N LEU A 169 27.31 10.00 -20.17
CA LEU A 169 26.69 8.68 -20.15
C LEU A 169 25.56 8.56 -21.19
N ARG A 170 25.97 8.32 -22.43
CA ARG A 170 25.06 8.01 -23.55
C ARG A 170 24.89 6.50 -23.72
N LEU A 171 23.64 6.09 -23.95
CA LEU A 171 23.29 4.72 -24.29
C LEU A 171 23.57 4.45 -25.78
N PRO A 172 23.98 3.22 -26.16
CA PRO A 172 24.15 2.86 -27.55
C PRO A 172 22.86 3.01 -28.38
N ARG A 173 22.99 3.20 -29.70
CA ARG A 173 21.84 3.46 -30.60
C ARG A 173 20.80 2.33 -30.66
N ASN A 174 21.13 1.11 -30.24
CA ASN A 174 20.17 0.01 -30.16
C ASN A 174 19.41 -0.04 -28.82
N THR A 175 19.68 0.89 -27.90
CA THR A 175 19.00 0.94 -26.60
C THR A 175 17.83 1.91 -26.66
N TRP A 176 16.64 1.40 -26.35
CA TRP A 176 15.43 2.19 -26.16
C TRP A 176 15.11 2.28 -24.67
N VAL A 177 14.57 3.42 -24.23
CA VAL A 177 14.20 3.64 -22.83
C VAL A 177 12.68 3.68 -22.71
N ILE A 178 12.10 2.82 -21.88
CA ILE A 178 10.71 2.95 -21.46
C ILE A 178 10.63 3.91 -20.27
N VAL A 179 10.15 5.13 -20.54
CA VAL A 179 10.03 6.21 -19.56
C VAL A 179 8.66 6.14 -18.92
N CYS A 180 8.63 5.94 -17.60
CA CYS A 180 7.40 5.80 -16.85
C CYS A 180 6.88 7.16 -16.39
N HIS A 181 5.68 7.52 -16.85
CA HIS A 181 4.95 8.68 -16.39
C HIS A 181 4.32 8.34 -15.03
N TYR A 182 5.09 8.49 -13.96
CA TYR A 182 4.70 8.07 -12.61
C TYR A 182 4.90 9.20 -11.59
N SER A 183 4.54 8.95 -10.33
CA SER A 183 4.79 9.88 -9.22
C SER A 183 6.25 10.38 -9.22
N PRO A 184 6.48 11.71 -9.11
CA PRO A 184 5.52 12.75 -8.73
C PRO A 184 4.83 13.49 -9.90
N TYR A 185 4.89 12.97 -11.12
CA TYR A 185 4.38 13.64 -12.33
C TYR A 185 2.85 13.56 -12.46
N CYS A 186 2.27 14.46 -13.25
CA CYS A 186 0.83 14.64 -13.33
C CYS A 186 0.19 13.76 -14.40
N LEU A 187 -0.68 12.85 -13.98
CA LEU A 187 -1.46 11.99 -14.86
C LEU A 187 -2.81 12.58 -15.28
N ALA A 188 -3.27 13.66 -14.63
CA ALA A 188 -4.56 14.29 -14.96
C ALA A 188 -4.45 15.35 -16.06
N HIS A 189 -3.30 15.99 -16.22
CA HIS A 189 -3.04 16.94 -17.30
C HIS A 189 -2.30 16.24 -18.45
N PRO A 190 -2.49 16.71 -19.69
CA PRO A 190 -1.67 16.26 -20.81
C PRO A 190 -0.17 16.40 -20.52
N ILE A 191 0.65 15.49 -21.04
CA ILE A 191 2.12 15.57 -20.98
C ILE A 191 2.59 16.92 -21.54
N ALA A 192 1.96 17.40 -22.62
CA ALA A 192 2.29 18.67 -23.27
C ALA A 192 1.84 19.94 -22.50
N TYR A 193 1.12 19.81 -21.37
CA TYR A 193 0.51 20.93 -20.67
C TYR A 193 1.54 21.89 -20.03
N ARG A 194 1.45 23.18 -20.35
CA ARG A 194 2.33 24.28 -19.87
C ARG A 194 1.60 25.29 -18.98
N GLY A 195 0.61 24.82 -18.22
CA GLY A 195 -0.26 25.68 -17.42
C GLY A 195 0.03 25.64 -15.92
N LYS A 196 -0.76 26.45 -15.21
CA LYS A 196 -0.75 26.51 -13.74
C LYS A 196 -1.44 25.28 -13.15
N SER A 197 -1.03 24.92 -11.94
CA SER A 197 -1.68 23.90 -11.10
C SER A 197 -1.90 24.45 -9.70
N ARG A 198 -3.04 24.10 -9.08
CA ARG A 198 -3.45 24.65 -7.78
C ARG A 198 -2.73 24.03 -6.58
N ASN A 199 -2.18 22.82 -6.72
CA ASN A 199 -1.66 22.03 -5.60
C ASN A 199 -0.14 21.76 -5.69
N THR A 200 0.57 22.47 -6.56
CA THR A 200 2.03 22.36 -6.72
C THR A 200 2.73 23.54 -6.05
N LYS A 201 3.86 23.31 -5.36
CA LYS A 201 4.64 24.38 -4.70
C LYS A 201 5.03 25.53 -5.65
N SER A 202 5.35 25.22 -6.91
CA SER A 202 5.72 26.22 -7.93
C SER A 202 4.52 26.91 -8.59
N GLY A 203 3.29 26.50 -8.30
CA GLY A 203 2.09 26.89 -9.03
C GLY A 203 2.04 26.41 -10.50
N ARG A 204 2.99 25.56 -10.93
CA ARG A 204 3.14 25.05 -12.31
C ARG A 204 2.98 23.54 -12.35
N CYS A 205 2.42 23.03 -13.45
CA CYS A 205 2.22 21.60 -13.62
C CYS A 205 3.54 20.80 -13.55
N MET A 206 3.52 19.64 -12.89
CA MET A 206 4.69 18.76 -12.79
C MET A 206 5.13 18.17 -14.14
N ASN A 207 4.27 18.20 -15.17
CA ASN A 207 4.60 17.68 -16.50
C ASN A 207 5.63 18.54 -17.25
N GLU A 208 5.91 19.77 -16.80
CA GLU A 208 7.03 20.53 -17.35
C GLU A 208 8.35 19.78 -17.16
N GLN A 209 8.58 19.29 -15.94
CA GLN A 209 9.77 18.49 -15.62
C GLN A 209 9.74 17.12 -16.31
N PHE A 210 8.55 16.51 -16.44
CA PHE A 210 8.44 15.21 -17.11
C PHE A 210 8.78 15.29 -18.60
N ARG A 211 8.39 16.37 -19.29
CA ARG A 211 8.80 16.57 -20.70
C ARG A 211 10.30 16.68 -20.85
N GLU A 212 10.95 17.47 -19.99
CA GLU A 212 12.40 17.61 -20.00
C GLU A 212 13.09 16.25 -19.82
N ILE A 213 12.54 15.38 -18.97
CA ILE A 213 13.00 13.99 -18.79
C ILE A 213 12.89 13.20 -20.10
N VAL A 214 11.72 13.20 -20.73
CA VAL A 214 11.48 12.46 -21.98
C VAL A 214 12.40 12.97 -23.10
N GLU A 215 12.53 14.28 -23.26
CA GLU A 215 13.41 14.90 -24.25
C GLU A 215 14.88 14.58 -23.99
N THR A 216 15.31 14.58 -22.72
CA THR A 216 16.68 14.23 -22.36
C THR A 216 16.96 12.76 -22.65
N TRP A 217 16.07 11.84 -22.29
CA TRP A 217 16.19 10.43 -22.66
C TRP A 217 16.28 10.22 -24.17
N LYS A 218 15.49 10.97 -24.95
CA LYS A 218 15.54 10.94 -26.42
C LYS A 218 16.92 11.38 -26.95
N ARG A 219 17.58 12.36 -26.31
CA ARG A 219 18.93 12.82 -26.72
C ARG A 219 20.04 11.81 -26.39
N ILE A 220 19.91 11.04 -25.31
CA ILE A 220 20.97 10.15 -24.82
C ILE A 220 20.74 8.66 -25.12
N SER A 221 19.66 8.30 -25.81
CA SER A 221 19.32 6.92 -26.18
C SER A 221 18.97 6.78 -27.66
N GLY A 222 18.80 5.55 -28.14
CA GLY A 222 18.37 5.25 -29.50
C GLY A 222 16.86 5.38 -29.75
N GLY A 223 16.07 5.66 -28.71
CA GLY A 223 14.62 5.82 -28.80
C GLY A 223 13.96 5.80 -27.43
N VAL A 224 12.75 6.37 -27.36
CA VAL A 224 11.93 6.38 -26.14
C VAL A 224 10.60 5.69 -26.37
N VAL A 225 10.11 4.99 -25.36
CA VAL A 225 8.77 4.42 -25.26
C VAL A 225 8.15 5.02 -24.01
N LEU A 226 6.86 5.36 -24.03
CA LEU A 226 6.18 5.82 -22.81
C LEU A 226 5.49 4.67 -22.11
N TYR A 227 5.57 4.66 -20.78
CA TYR A 227 4.70 3.90 -19.90
C TYR A 227 3.73 4.86 -19.20
N GLU A 228 2.46 4.74 -19.57
CA GLU A 228 1.31 5.48 -19.05
C GLU A 228 0.45 4.69 -18.05
N TYR A 229 -0.42 5.41 -17.33
CA TYR A 229 -1.35 4.84 -16.35
C TYR A 229 -2.80 5.24 -16.64
N TYR A 230 -3.39 4.67 -17.69
CA TYR A 230 -4.82 4.83 -17.98
C TYR A 230 -5.73 4.05 -17.00
N ALA A 231 -5.13 3.23 -16.15
CA ALA A 231 -5.67 2.78 -14.87
C ALA A 231 -4.53 2.66 -13.86
N LYS A 232 -4.83 2.93 -12.58
CA LYS A 232 -3.84 2.86 -11.50
C LYS A 232 -4.44 2.26 -10.24
N ASP A 233 -3.74 1.33 -9.60
CA ASP A 233 -4.21 0.68 -8.38
C ASP A 233 -4.38 1.68 -7.22
N ALA A 234 -3.47 2.65 -7.10
CA ALA A 234 -3.54 3.71 -6.09
C ALA A 234 -4.71 4.70 -6.30
N TRP A 235 -5.37 4.66 -7.46
CA TRP A 235 -6.63 5.38 -7.71
C TRP A 235 -7.86 4.62 -7.18
N LEU A 236 -7.64 3.42 -6.64
CA LEU A 236 -8.64 2.60 -5.95
C LEU A 236 -9.89 2.33 -6.78
N SER A 237 -9.77 2.14 -8.09
CA SER A 237 -10.91 1.89 -8.98
C SER A 237 -11.96 3.02 -9.06
N LEU A 238 -11.66 4.23 -8.56
CA LEU A 238 -12.44 5.41 -8.89
C LEU A 238 -12.48 5.59 -10.43
N PRO A 239 -13.54 6.21 -10.99
CA PRO A 239 -13.54 6.60 -12.40
C PRO A 239 -12.26 7.40 -12.72
N TRP A 240 -11.64 7.17 -13.88
CA TRP A 240 -10.43 7.90 -14.30
C TRP A 240 -10.69 8.60 -15.62
N ALA A 241 -11.56 9.62 -15.62
CA ALA A 241 -12.04 10.26 -16.85
C ALA A 241 -11.00 11.25 -17.42
N ILE A 242 -10.00 10.72 -18.13
CA ILE A 242 -8.85 11.49 -18.64
C ILE A 242 -8.76 11.52 -20.18
N VAL A 243 -9.89 11.38 -20.87
CA VAL A 243 -9.93 11.43 -22.33
C VAL A 243 -9.36 12.74 -22.88
N HIS A 244 -9.51 13.85 -22.17
CA HIS A 244 -8.97 15.17 -22.50
C HIS A 244 -7.43 15.19 -22.52
N SER A 245 -6.79 14.32 -21.73
CA SER A 245 -5.33 14.13 -21.73
C SER A 245 -4.90 13.19 -22.84
N ILE A 246 -5.54 12.01 -22.95
CA ILE A 246 -5.22 11.00 -23.96
C ILE A 246 -5.28 11.57 -25.38
N ARG A 247 -6.30 12.39 -25.68
CA ARG A 247 -6.46 13.03 -26.99
C ARG A 247 -5.35 14.02 -27.35
N LYS A 248 -4.55 14.46 -26.38
CA LYS A 248 -3.39 15.34 -26.59
C LYS A 248 -2.07 14.58 -26.47
N ASP A 249 -2.00 13.59 -25.60
CA ASP A 249 -0.79 12.83 -25.33
C ASP A 249 -0.37 11.98 -26.53
N ILE A 250 -1.28 11.21 -27.12
CA ILE A 250 -0.91 10.32 -28.23
C ILE A 250 -0.41 11.11 -29.47
N PRO A 251 -1.08 12.20 -29.90
CA PRO A 251 -0.53 13.08 -30.93
C PRO A 251 0.83 13.68 -30.57
N TYR A 252 1.00 14.13 -29.32
CA TYR A 252 2.30 14.63 -28.83
C TYR A 252 3.39 13.55 -28.91
N LEU A 253 3.11 12.31 -28.50
CA LEU A 253 4.05 11.20 -28.58
C LEU A 253 4.45 10.88 -30.03
N LYS A 254 3.51 10.93 -30.97
CA LYS A 254 3.80 10.82 -32.41
C LYS A 254 4.69 11.97 -32.88
N HIS A 255 4.38 13.21 -32.49
CA HIS A 255 5.16 14.40 -32.85
C HIS A 255 6.62 14.32 -32.38
N ILE A 256 6.86 13.87 -31.14
CA ILE A 256 8.22 13.69 -30.62
C ILE A 256 8.91 12.42 -31.15
N GLY A 257 8.25 11.62 -31.98
CA GLY A 257 8.83 10.39 -32.54
C GLY A 257 9.04 9.28 -31.52
N ALA A 258 8.17 9.17 -30.52
CA ALA A 258 8.20 8.06 -29.56
C ALA A 258 7.98 6.71 -30.28
N GLY A 259 8.75 5.70 -29.90
CA GLY A 259 8.75 4.37 -30.52
C GLY A 259 7.57 3.48 -30.09
N GLY A 260 6.81 3.88 -29.07
CA GLY A 260 5.63 3.15 -28.60
C GLY A 260 5.04 3.71 -27.31
N LEU A 261 3.90 3.14 -26.95
CA LEU A 261 3.16 3.40 -25.71
C LEU A 261 2.78 2.06 -25.06
N TYR A 262 3.08 1.92 -23.79
CA TYR A 262 2.51 0.91 -22.90
C TYR A 262 1.63 1.61 -21.87
N THR A 263 0.50 1.02 -21.50
CA THR A 263 -0.31 1.53 -20.39
C THR A 263 -0.60 0.43 -19.38
N GLN A 264 -0.60 0.77 -18.09
CA GLN A 264 -1.18 -0.11 -17.08
C GLN A 264 -2.69 -0.26 -17.37
N TRP A 265 -3.18 -1.49 -17.19
CA TRP A 265 -4.57 -1.85 -17.40
C TRP A 265 -4.98 -2.96 -16.42
N GLY A 266 -6.29 -3.16 -16.24
CA GLY A 266 -6.81 -4.25 -15.43
C GLY A 266 -8.26 -4.58 -15.75
N MET A 267 -8.58 -5.87 -15.87
CA MET A 267 -9.97 -6.32 -16.12
C MET A 267 -10.90 -6.03 -14.94
N GLY A 268 -10.36 -5.87 -13.74
CA GLY A 268 -11.13 -5.50 -12.55
C GLY A 268 -11.78 -4.13 -12.62
N THR A 269 -11.31 -3.23 -13.49
CA THR A 269 -11.78 -1.84 -13.61
C THR A 269 -12.11 -1.44 -15.04
N ILE A 270 -12.32 -2.41 -15.93
CA ILE A 270 -12.60 -2.15 -17.35
C ILE A 270 -13.82 -1.25 -17.53
N TRP A 271 -14.89 -1.45 -16.75
CA TRP A 271 -16.09 -0.62 -16.85
C TRP A 271 -15.87 0.81 -16.35
N SER A 272 -14.92 1.06 -15.46
CA SER A 272 -14.61 2.42 -15.01
C SER A 272 -13.69 3.18 -15.96
N ASN A 273 -12.99 2.47 -16.86
CA ASN A 273 -11.90 3.03 -17.68
C ASN A 273 -12.00 2.70 -19.18
N PHE A 274 -13.06 2.03 -19.64
CA PHE A 274 -13.14 1.53 -21.03
C PHE A 274 -13.00 2.66 -22.06
N LEU A 275 -13.53 3.85 -21.77
CA LEU A 275 -13.52 4.97 -22.70
C LEU A 275 -12.08 5.46 -22.95
N ASN A 276 -11.24 5.48 -21.91
CA ASN A 276 -9.81 5.77 -22.05
C ASN A 276 -9.14 4.78 -23.03
N TYR A 277 -9.37 3.48 -22.85
CA TYR A 277 -8.77 2.46 -23.71
C TYR A 277 -9.30 2.52 -25.14
N TYR A 278 -10.60 2.80 -25.31
CA TYR A 278 -11.20 2.94 -26.63
C TYR A 278 -10.59 4.10 -27.40
N ILE A 279 -10.52 5.29 -26.80
CA ILE A 279 -9.93 6.47 -27.42
C ILE A 279 -8.44 6.27 -27.67
N ALA A 280 -7.70 5.72 -26.69
CA ALA A 280 -6.29 5.42 -26.88
C ALA A 280 -6.05 4.45 -28.04
N ALA A 281 -6.85 3.38 -28.15
CA ALA A 281 -6.71 2.41 -29.24
C ALA A 281 -6.96 3.04 -30.62
N LYS A 282 -7.95 3.94 -30.73
CA LYS A 282 -8.26 4.66 -31.97
C LYS A 282 -7.16 5.65 -32.35
N LEU A 283 -6.63 6.40 -31.39
CA LEU A 283 -5.53 7.35 -31.64
C LEU A 283 -4.18 6.68 -31.91
N LEU A 284 -3.92 5.50 -31.33
CA LEU A 284 -2.75 4.69 -31.67
C LEU A 284 -2.83 4.12 -33.09
N TRP A 285 -4.06 3.94 -33.61
CA TRP A 285 -4.27 3.59 -35.02
C TRP A 285 -4.08 4.81 -35.93
N ASP A 286 -4.74 5.92 -35.60
CA ASP A 286 -4.54 7.21 -36.26
C ASP A 286 -4.62 8.39 -35.29
N ALA A 287 -3.47 9.03 -35.05
CA ALA A 287 -3.35 10.16 -34.14
C ALA A 287 -3.99 11.46 -34.66
N SER A 288 -4.44 11.52 -35.92
CA SER A 288 -5.25 12.64 -36.43
C SER A 288 -6.77 12.43 -36.29
N THR A 289 -7.21 11.33 -35.70
CA THR A 289 -8.65 11.04 -35.50
C THR A 289 -9.33 12.19 -34.75
N ASP A 290 -10.44 12.69 -35.29
CA ASP A 290 -11.34 13.61 -34.60
C ASP A 290 -12.01 12.88 -33.43
N VAL A 291 -11.61 13.24 -32.21
CA VAL A 291 -12.06 12.58 -30.99
C VAL A 291 -13.50 12.95 -30.64
N ASP A 292 -13.97 14.14 -30.99
CA ASP A 292 -15.34 14.56 -30.67
C ASP A 292 -16.34 13.82 -31.58
N ALA A 293 -16.05 13.74 -32.88
CA ALA A 293 -16.83 12.93 -33.81
C ALA A 293 -16.85 11.44 -33.42
N LEU A 294 -15.70 10.91 -32.99
CA LEU A 294 -15.56 9.53 -32.52
C LEU A 294 -16.39 9.27 -31.25
N LEU A 295 -16.41 10.20 -30.30
CA LEU A 295 -17.21 10.10 -29.07
C LEU A 295 -18.70 10.17 -29.39
N ASP A 296 -19.13 11.05 -30.30
CA ASP A 296 -20.53 11.14 -30.72
C ASP A 296 -21.03 9.86 -31.40
N GLU A 297 -20.21 9.27 -32.27
CA GLU A 297 -20.49 7.96 -32.84
C GLU A 297 -20.56 6.88 -31.75
N PHE A 298 -19.59 6.88 -30.82
CA PHE A 298 -19.54 5.94 -29.71
C PHE A 298 -20.82 6.01 -28.87
N TYR A 299 -21.25 7.19 -28.43
CA TYR A 299 -22.43 7.32 -27.57
C TYR A 299 -23.70 6.83 -28.29
N ARG A 300 -23.90 7.20 -29.55
CA ARG A 300 -25.05 6.71 -30.33
C ARG A 300 -25.05 5.20 -30.47
N LYS A 301 -23.92 4.59 -30.85
CA LYS A 301 -23.84 3.13 -31.09
C LYS A 301 -23.84 2.32 -29.79
N PHE A 302 -23.23 2.83 -28.72
CA PHE A 302 -23.04 2.09 -27.48
C PHE A 302 -24.21 2.25 -26.50
N TYR A 303 -24.92 3.39 -26.53
CA TYR A 303 -26.02 3.68 -25.61
C TYR A 303 -27.36 3.95 -26.27
N GLY A 304 -27.46 4.00 -27.61
CA GLY A 304 -28.73 4.17 -28.32
C GLY A 304 -29.50 5.39 -27.83
N ASN A 305 -30.75 5.20 -27.41
CA ASN A 305 -31.63 6.28 -26.92
C ASN A 305 -31.10 7.00 -25.67
N ALA A 306 -30.18 6.39 -24.92
CA ALA A 306 -29.54 7.00 -23.75
C ALA A 306 -28.24 7.77 -24.09
N ALA A 307 -27.90 7.93 -25.37
CA ALA A 307 -26.65 8.54 -25.81
C ALA A 307 -26.42 9.94 -25.24
N GLN A 308 -27.44 10.81 -25.28
CA GLN A 308 -27.32 12.19 -24.81
C GLN A 308 -27.03 12.26 -23.30
N GLN A 309 -27.73 11.46 -22.51
CA GLN A 309 -27.59 11.41 -21.06
C GLN A 309 -26.25 10.80 -20.66
N MET A 310 -25.81 9.76 -21.36
CA MET A 310 -24.51 9.14 -21.12
C MET A 310 -23.33 10.00 -21.60
N LYS A 311 -23.50 10.81 -22.66
CA LYS A 311 -22.54 11.85 -23.04
C LYS A 311 -22.39 12.86 -21.89
N ALA A 312 -23.51 13.42 -21.42
CA ALA A 312 -23.52 14.38 -20.31
C ALA A 312 -22.92 13.81 -19.01
N TYR A 313 -23.17 12.52 -18.70
CA TYR A 313 -22.54 11.83 -17.58
C TYR A 313 -21.01 11.80 -17.70
N HIS A 314 -20.46 11.31 -18.81
CA HIS A 314 -19.01 11.22 -18.98
C HIS A 314 -18.35 12.59 -19.04
N GLU A 315 -18.96 13.56 -19.74
CA GLU A 315 -18.45 14.94 -19.78
C GLU A 315 -18.45 15.60 -18.40
N THR A 316 -19.43 15.30 -17.54
CA THR A 316 -19.44 15.80 -16.15
C THR A 316 -18.18 15.34 -15.41
N LEU A 317 -17.79 14.07 -15.58
CA LEU A 317 -16.60 13.52 -14.94
C LEU A 317 -15.31 14.08 -15.57
N GLU A 318 -15.23 14.18 -16.90
CA GLU A 318 -14.05 14.71 -17.61
C GLU A 318 -13.82 16.19 -17.28
N ARG A 319 -14.88 17.02 -17.27
CA ARG A 319 -14.79 18.43 -16.88
C ARG A 319 -14.34 18.60 -15.43
N ALA A 320 -14.75 17.70 -14.53
CA ALA A 320 -14.32 17.75 -13.14
C ALA A 320 -12.78 17.66 -12.99
N PHE A 321 -12.10 16.86 -13.81
CA PHE A 321 -10.64 16.82 -13.85
C PHE A 321 -10.03 18.14 -14.34
N ILE A 322 -10.62 18.73 -15.37
CA ILE A 322 -10.15 19.98 -15.97
C ILE A 322 -10.33 21.14 -14.98
N GLU A 323 -11.51 21.26 -14.38
CA GLU A 323 -11.90 22.35 -13.47
C GLU A 323 -11.19 22.27 -12.12
N ALA A 324 -10.95 21.06 -11.60
CA ALA A 324 -10.15 20.89 -10.39
C ALA A 324 -8.75 21.49 -10.57
N ASN A 325 -8.18 21.36 -11.78
CA ASN A 325 -6.87 21.90 -12.17
C ASN A 325 -5.77 21.62 -11.12
N ILE A 326 -5.73 20.37 -10.66
CA ILE A 326 -4.71 19.87 -9.74
C ILE A 326 -3.78 18.89 -10.46
N CYS A 327 -2.52 18.87 -10.06
CA CYS A 327 -1.60 17.82 -10.44
C CYS A 327 -1.82 16.61 -9.54
N THR A 328 -2.22 15.49 -10.12
CA THR A 328 -2.33 14.23 -9.39
C THR A 328 -1.45 13.16 -10.04
N PRO A 329 -0.60 12.47 -9.27
CA PRO A 329 0.08 11.27 -9.73
C PRO A 329 -0.85 10.04 -9.70
N GLY A 330 -2.17 10.21 -9.56
CA GLY A 330 -3.17 9.14 -9.49
C GLY A 330 -3.26 8.52 -8.10
N SER A 331 -3.39 9.34 -7.05
CA SER A 331 -3.72 8.91 -5.69
C SER A 331 -5.20 9.15 -5.42
N ALA A 332 -5.95 8.15 -4.96
CA ALA A 332 -7.38 8.30 -4.70
C ALA A 332 -7.71 9.44 -3.72
N ARG A 333 -6.76 9.85 -2.86
CA ARG A 333 -6.91 11.01 -1.97
C ARG A 333 -7.15 12.30 -2.75
N ASP A 334 -6.55 12.47 -3.92
CA ASP A 334 -6.76 13.66 -4.77
C ASP A 334 -8.18 13.69 -5.34
N GLY A 335 -8.87 12.54 -5.36
CA GLY A 335 -10.23 12.42 -5.85
C GLY A 335 -11.23 13.29 -5.09
N VAL A 336 -10.97 13.68 -3.84
CA VAL A 336 -11.88 14.53 -3.04
C VAL A 336 -12.06 15.93 -3.65
N TYR A 337 -11.02 16.43 -4.32
CA TYR A 337 -10.99 17.73 -4.99
C TYR A 337 -11.57 17.67 -6.41
N ILE A 338 -11.60 16.49 -7.02
CA ILE A 338 -12.14 16.26 -8.37
C ILE A 338 -13.63 15.92 -8.27
N TYR A 339 -13.99 14.95 -7.44
CA TYR A 339 -15.36 14.45 -7.28
C TYR A 339 -16.11 15.22 -6.20
N THR A 340 -16.29 16.52 -6.39
CA THR A 340 -17.05 17.38 -5.47
C THR A 340 -18.49 16.87 -5.28
N PRO A 341 -19.19 17.22 -4.18
CA PRO A 341 -20.58 16.80 -3.98
C PRO A 341 -21.49 17.19 -5.15
N ASP A 342 -21.23 18.35 -5.74
CA ASP A 342 -21.96 18.89 -6.87
C ASP A 342 -21.68 18.13 -8.18
N VAL A 343 -20.41 17.78 -8.45
CA VAL A 343 -20.04 16.88 -9.57
C VAL A 343 -20.75 15.53 -9.45
N LEU A 344 -20.70 14.91 -8.27
CA LEU A 344 -21.33 13.61 -8.02
C LEU A 344 -22.86 13.70 -8.18
N LYS A 345 -23.49 14.76 -7.67
CA LYS A 345 -24.93 15.01 -7.82
C LYS A 345 -25.33 15.15 -9.29
N ARG A 346 -24.58 15.93 -10.09
CA ARG A 346 -24.84 16.06 -11.53
C ARG A 346 -24.66 14.74 -12.27
N ALA A 347 -23.57 14.03 -12.00
CA ALA A 347 -23.31 12.72 -12.61
C ALA A 347 -24.46 11.74 -12.32
N ARG A 348 -24.94 11.70 -11.06
CA ARG A 348 -26.10 10.91 -10.63
C ARG A 348 -27.37 11.25 -11.41
N MET A 349 -27.68 12.54 -11.52
CA MET A 349 -28.84 13.00 -12.28
C MET A 349 -28.78 12.52 -13.75
N HIS A 350 -27.62 12.65 -14.41
CA HIS A 350 -27.49 12.25 -15.81
C HIS A 350 -27.65 10.73 -16.00
N ILE A 351 -27.04 9.92 -15.13
CA ILE A 351 -27.09 8.46 -15.28
C ILE A 351 -28.45 7.86 -14.89
N GLU A 352 -29.15 8.44 -13.92
CA GLU A 352 -30.53 8.02 -13.58
C GLU A 352 -31.49 8.35 -14.73
N ARG A 353 -31.35 9.52 -15.37
CA ARG A 353 -32.10 9.85 -16.60
C ARG A 353 -31.77 8.87 -17.73
N ALA A 354 -30.50 8.47 -17.88
CA ALA A 354 -30.08 7.50 -18.88
C ALA A 354 -30.77 6.13 -18.67
N LEU A 355 -30.89 5.67 -17.42
CA LEU A 355 -31.60 4.43 -17.09
C LEU A 355 -33.10 4.49 -17.41
N ASN A 356 -33.72 5.66 -17.26
CA ASN A 356 -35.15 5.83 -17.54
C ASN A 356 -35.46 5.79 -19.05
N VAL A 357 -34.55 6.25 -19.90
CA VAL A 357 -34.75 6.28 -21.36
C VAL A 357 -34.17 5.04 -22.08
N ALA A 358 -33.39 4.21 -21.39
CA ALA A 358 -32.79 3.01 -21.95
C ALA A 358 -33.84 1.89 -22.10
N THR A 359 -34.32 1.70 -23.33
CA THR A 359 -35.30 0.66 -23.68
C THR A 359 -34.66 -0.69 -24.00
N ASP A 360 -33.41 -0.71 -24.46
CA ASP A 360 -32.67 -1.94 -24.77
C ASP A 360 -31.99 -2.52 -23.52
N GLU A 361 -32.14 -3.83 -23.29
CA GLU A 361 -31.62 -4.50 -22.08
C GLU A 361 -30.09 -4.50 -22.01
N VAL A 362 -29.40 -4.59 -23.15
CA VAL A 362 -27.93 -4.58 -23.22
C VAL A 362 -27.41 -3.18 -22.89
N VAL A 363 -28.04 -2.14 -23.46
CA VAL A 363 -27.76 -0.73 -23.12
C VAL A 363 -28.00 -0.49 -21.64
N ARG A 364 -29.13 -0.94 -21.08
CA ARG A 364 -29.44 -0.80 -19.67
C ARG A 364 -28.36 -1.43 -18.78
N LYS A 365 -27.93 -2.67 -19.08
CA LYS A 365 -26.82 -3.34 -18.36
C LYS A 365 -25.50 -2.58 -18.41
N ARG A 366 -25.18 -1.94 -19.55
CA ARG A 366 -23.98 -1.07 -19.68
C ARG A 366 -24.08 0.15 -18.76
N ILE A 367 -25.25 0.78 -18.70
CA ILE A 367 -25.50 1.94 -17.83
C ILE A 367 -25.47 1.53 -16.35
N GLU A 368 -26.04 0.37 -15.99
CA GLU A 368 -25.98 -0.17 -14.62
C GLU A 368 -24.53 -0.39 -14.14
N LYS A 369 -23.61 -0.75 -15.04
CA LYS A 369 -22.18 -0.84 -14.72
C LYS A 369 -21.55 0.52 -14.43
N GLN A 370 -21.93 1.56 -15.16
CA GLN A 370 -21.52 2.94 -14.87
C GLN A 370 -22.12 3.43 -13.54
N LEU A 371 -23.38 3.10 -13.26
CA LEU A 371 -24.04 3.47 -12.00
C LEU A 371 -23.37 2.77 -10.80
N ALA A 372 -22.98 1.51 -10.94
CA ALA A 372 -22.17 0.84 -9.93
C ALA A 372 -20.84 1.55 -9.69
N SER A 373 -20.17 2.04 -10.74
CA SER A 373 -18.94 2.83 -10.62
C SER A 373 -19.17 4.13 -9.83
N LEU A 374 -20.26 4.84 -10.14
CA LEU A 374 -20.63 6.07 -9.43
C LEU A 374 -20.98 5.84 -7.96
N ASN A 375 -21.78 4.81 -7.66
CA ASN A 375 -22.13 4.45 -6.28
C ASN A 375 -20.87 4.12 -5.45
N TYR A 376 -19.92 3.40 -6.05
CA TYR A 376 -18.63 3.15 -5.42
C TYR A 376 -17.85 4.44 -5.16
N ALA A 377 -17.78 5.33 -6.17
CA ALA A 377 -17.10 6.60 -6.05
C ALA A 377 -17.67 7.47 -4.92
N GLU A 378 -18.99 7.56 -4.79
CA GLU A 378 -19.62 8.31 -3.70
C GLU A 378 -19.28 7.78 -2.31
N MET A 379 -19.30 6.46 -2.11
CA MET A 379 -18.95 5.85 -0.83
C MET A 379 -17.46 6.07 -0.50
N LEU A 380 -16.56 5.88 -1.47
CA LEU A 380 -15.14 6.05 -1.26
C LEU A 380 -14.78 7.53 -1.02
N ILE A 381 -15.31 8.45 -1.82
CA ILE A 381 -15.09 9.89 -1.64
C ILE A 381 -15.70 10.38 -0.32
N GLY A 382 -16.85 9.85 0.09
CA GLY A 382 -17.42 10.09 1.40
C GLY A 382 -16.45 9.70 2.53
N TYR A 383 -15.87 8.49 2.47
CA TYR A 383 -14.85 8.06 3.43
C TYR A 383 -13.59 8.95 3.36
N LEU A 384 -13.08 9.26 2.18
CA LEU A 384 -11.85 10.06 2.03
C LEU A 384 -12.02 11.50 2.52
N ARG A 385 -13.21 12.09 2.42
CA ARG A 385 -13.52 13.39 3.05
C ARG A 385 -13.49 13.34 4.57
N LEU A 386 -13.93 12.22 5.17
CA LEU A 386 -13.80 12.02 6.62
C LEU A 386 -12.32 11.97 7.02
N VAL A 387 -11.49 11.32 6.20
CA VAL A 387 -10.04 11.30 6.40
C VAL A 387 -9.44 12.71 6.27
N GLU A 388 -9.77 13.44 5.21
CA GLU A 388 -9.25 14.79 4.96
C GLU A 388 -9.59 15.80 6.06
N ARG A 389 -10.82 15.75 6.59
CA ARG A 389 -11.27 16.68 7.65
C ARG A 389 -10.83 16.27 9.07
N GLY A 390 -10.08 15.17 9.22
CA GLY A 390 -9.70 14.66 10.54
C GLY A 390 -10.87 14.14 11.38
N ALA A 391 -11.88 13.51 10.76
CA ALA A 391 -13.02 12.93 11.47
C ALA A 391 -12.59 11.82 12.46
N SER A 392 -13.46 11.52 13.44
CA SER A 392 -13.14 10.53 14.48
C SER A 392 -12.86 9.14 13.90
N VAL A 393 -12.15 8.29 14.66
CA VAL A 393 -11.91 6.89 14.29
C VAL A 393 -13.23 6.16 14.06
N GLU A 394 -14.24 6.41 14.88
CA GLU A 394 -15.56 5.79 14.81
C GLU A 394 -16.29 6.18 13.53
N GLU A 395 -16.33 7.47 13.19
CA GLU A 395 -16.94 7.95 11.95
C GLU A 395 -16.27 7.33 10.72
N ARG A 396 -14.93 7.36 10.68
CA ARG A 396 -14.12 6.77 9.60
C ARG A 396 -14.37 5.26 9.49
N TYR A 397 -14.44 4.55 10.62
CA TYR A 397 -14.70 3.12 10.66
C TYR A 397 -16.10 2.76 10.15
N VAL A 398 -17.13 3.50 10.54
CA VAL A 398 -18.51 3.27 10.09
C VAL A 398 -18.61 3.45 8.57
N ALA A 399 -18.07 4.53 8.04
CA ALA A 399 -18.08 4.81 6.60
C ALA A 399 -17.32 3.73 5.80
N LEU A 400 -16.10 3.38 6.23
CA LEU A 400 -15.31 2.37 5.54
C LEU A 400 -15.95 0.98 5.64
N SER A 401 -16.53 0.63 6.80
CA SER A 401 -17.25 -0.64 6.99
C SER A 401 -18.47 -0.76 6.09
N LYS A 402 -19.19 0.34 5.85
CA LYS A 402 -20.30 0.38 4.89
C LYS A 402 -19.80 0.04 3.47
N LEU A 403 -18.70 0.64 3.02
CA LEU A 403 -18.10 0.36 1.72
C LEU A 403 -17.64 -1.10 1.61
N PHE A 404 -17.01 -1.65 2.64
CA PHE A 404 -16.58 -3.06 2.66
C PHE A 404 -17.77 -4.01 2.53
N ARG A 405 -18.81 -3.82 3.35
CA ARG A 405 -20.03 -4.64 3.31
C ARG A 405 -20.72 -4.59 1.94
N GLU A 406 -20.81 -3.41 1.33
CA GLU A 406 -21.43 -3.26 0.00
C GLU A 406 -20.66 -4.04 -1.08
N LEU A 407 -19.32 -3.99 -1.06
CA LEU A 407 -18.49 -4.72 -2.02
C LEU A 407 -18.53 -6.24 -1.79
N GLU A 408 -18.54 -6.69 -0.53
CA GLU A 408 -18.58 -8.10 -0.17
C GLU A 408 -19.94 -8.75 -0.45
N ALA A 409 -21.03 -8.03 -0.21
CA ALA A 409 -22.39 -8.52 -0.45
C ALA A 409 -22.74 -8.55 -1.96
N ASN A 410 -22.14 -7.69 -2.77
CA ASN A 410 -22.52 -7.50 -4.18
C ASN A 410 -21.37 -7.69 -5.19
N PRO A 411 -20.59 -8.78 -5.14
CA PRO A 411 -19.39 -8.95 -5.98
C PRO A 411 -19.71 -9.01 -7.49
N SER A 412 -20.88 -9.51 -7.88
CA SER A 412 -21.33 -9.57 -9.28
C SER A 412 -21.62 -8.18 -9.86
N ARG A 413 -22.25 -7.30 -9.06
CA ARG A 413 -22.54 -5.90 -9.42
C ARG A 413 -21.25 -5.16 -9.77
N TYR A 414 -20.25 -5.27 -8.92
CA TYR A 414 -18.96 -4.58 -9.07
C TYR A 414 -17.94 -5.34 -9.95
N ARG A 415 -18.29 -6.51 -10.50
CA ARG A 415 -17.40 -7.26 -11.40
C ARG A 415 -17.01 -6.39 -12.60
N GLY A 416 -15.71 -6.16 -12.75
CA GLY A 416 -15.10 -5.33 -13.78
C GLY A 416 -15.24 -3.82 -13.56
N VAL A 417 -15.83 -3.39 -12.45
CA VAL A 417 -15.96 -1.99 -12.04
C VAL A 417 -14.93 -1.67 -10.95
N VAL A 418 -14.89 -2.51 -9.91
CA VAL A 418 -13.97 -2.39 -8.77
C VAL A 418 -13.08 -3.62 -8.70
N ALA A 419 -11.77 -3.41 -8.62
CA ALA A 419 -10.82 -4.49 -8.35
C ALA A 419 -10.87 -4.88 -6.86
N ILE A 420 -11.96 -5.51 -6.41
CA ILE A 420 -12.24 -5.84 -4.99
C ILE A 420 -11.04 -6.48 -4.28
N GLY A 421 -10.34 -7.39 -4.96
CA GLY A 421 -9.10 -8.01 -4.44
C GLY A 421 -8.02 -6.99 -4.09
N SER A 422 -7.75 -6.04 -4.98
CA SER A 422 -6.75 -4.98 -4.80
C SER A 422 -7.20 -3.97 -3.74
N VAL A 423 -8.48 -3.58 -3.76
CA VAL A 423 -9.02 -2.50 -2.93
C VAL A 423 -9.21 -2.90 -1.47
N ILE A 424 -9.89 -4.03 -1.19
CA ILE A 424 -10.30 -4.39 0.18
C ILE A 424 -9.70 -5.70 0.72
N ARG A 425 -9.00 -6.50 -0.10
CA ARG A 425 -8.38 -7.76 0.35
C ARG A 425 -6.85 -7.76 0.33
N SER A 426 -6.23 -6.76 -0.27
CA SER A 426 -4.77 -6.64 -0.29
C SER A 426 -4.26 -6.13 1.05
N ARG A 427 -2.98 -6.36 1.39
CA ARG A 427 -2.35 -5.74 2.57
C ARG A 427 -2.13 -4.22 2.44
N TRP A 428 -2.60 -3.62 1.36
CA TRP A 428 -2.37 -2.23 0.97
C TRP A 428 -3.69 -1.44 1.02
N TYR A 429 -3.59 -0.12 0.84
CA TYR A 429 -4.74 0.77 0.66
C TYR A 429 -5.84 0.61 1.73
N LEU A 430 -7.10 0.41 1.33
CA LEU A 430 -8.24 0.43 2.26
C LEU A 430 -8.23 -0.73 3.25
N ALA A 431 -7.68 -1.90 2.91
CA ALA A 431 -7.56 -2.98 3.89
C ALA A 431 -6.54 -2.66 4.97
N ARG A 432 -5.47 -1.93 4.63
CA ARG A 432 -4.53 -1.39 5.63
C ARG A 432 -5.24 -0.38 6.53
N ASP A 433 -6.01 0.54 5.95
CA ASP A 433 -6.77 1.53 6.72
C ASP A 433 -7.79 0.84 7.65
N MET A 434 -8.55 -0.13 7.14
CA MET A 434 -9.51 -0.91 7.94
C MET A 434 -8.82 -1.64 9.09
N LYS A 435 -7.66 -2.26 8.85
CA LYS A 435 -6.86 -2.91 9.89
C LYS A 435 -6.47 -1.93 11.00
N ARG A 436 -6.03 -0.72 10.62
CA ARG A 436 -5.65 0.34 11.57
C ARG A 436 -6.83 0.83 12.39
N LEU A 437 -7.95 1.16 11.75
CA LEU A 437 -9.17 1.60 12.43
C LEU A 437 -9.70 0.55 13.41
N ARG A 438 -9.66 -0.75 13.03
CA ARG A 438 -10.01 -1.84 13.95
C ARG A 438 -9.07 -1.93 15.15
N ALA A 439 -7.76 -1.75 14.93
CA ALA A 439 -6.78 -1.76 16.01
C ALA A 439 -7.06 -0.63 17.02
N HIS A 440 -7.35 0.59 16.53
CA HIS A 440 -7.79 1.71 17.36
C HIS A 440 -9.00 1.39 18.22
N ILE A 441 -10.09 0.92 17.60
CA ILE A 441 -11.32 0.60 18.33
C ILE A 441 -11.07 -0.47 19.40
N LEU A 442 -10.31 -1.52 19.06
CA LEU A 442 -10.00 -2.61 20.00
C LEU A 442 -9.15 -2.15 21.17
N LEU A 443 -8.10 -1.36 20.91
CA LEU A 443 -7.21 -0.87 21.97
C LEU A 443 -7.89 0.19 22.84
N ALA A 444 -8.69 1.07 22.25
CA ALA A 444 -9.51 2.03 22.99
C ALA A 444 -10.54 1.32 23.90
N ALA A 445 -11.23 0.29 23.38
CA ALA A 445 -12.16 -0.52 24.16
C ALA A 445 -11.46 -1.27 25.30
N LYS A 446 -10.26 -1.80 25.05
CA LYS A 446 -9.44 -2.45 26.08
C LYS A 446 -9.01 -1.48 27.17
N ALA A 447 -8.53 -0.29 26.79
CA ALA A 447 -8.15 0.76 27.74
C ALA A 447 -9.36 1.24 28.56
N GLY A 448 -10.52 1.44 27.93
CA GLY A 448 -11.75 1.88 28.62
C GLY A 448 -12.34 0.85 29.59
N ARG A 449 -12.18 -0.45 29.33
CA ARG A 449 -12.58 -1.53 30.26
C ARG A 449 -11.57 -1.80 31.36
N SER A 450 -10.36 -1.26 31.22
CA SER A 450 -9.28 -1.48 32.17
C SER A 450 -9.36 -0.50 33.33
N GLN A 451 -8.77 -0.86 34.47
CA GLN A 451 -8.69 0.07 35.59
C GLN A 451 -7.71 1.18 35.22
N GLN A 452 -8.24 2.38 34.93
CA GLN A 452 -7.42 3.57 34.81
C GLN A 452 -6.74 3.82 36.16
N LEU A 453 -5.41 3.89 36.15
CA LEU A 453 -4.63 4.00 37.39
C LEU A 453 -4.42 5.46 37.79
N THR A 454 -4.40 6.34 36.79
CA THR A 454 -4.16 7.77 36.93
C THR A 454 -4.54 8.49 35.63
N THR A 455 -4.71 9.81 35.70
CA THR A 455 -4.95 10.65 34.53
C THR A 455 -3.63 11.22 34.04
N ILE A 456 -3.33 11.05 32.76
CA ILE A 456 -2.21 11.75 32.12
C ILE A 456 -2.73 13.12 31.68
N PRO A 457 -2.04 14.24 32.02
CA PRO A 457 -2.44 15.56 31.57
C PRO A 457 -2.59 15.65 30.05
N ARG A 458 -3.52 16.48 29.57
CA ARG A 458 -3.68 16.75 28.12
C ARG A 458 -2.75 17.85 27.61
N VAL A 459 -2.30 18.75 28.49
CA VAL A 459 -1.35 19.80 28.15
C VAL A 459 0.04 19.35 28.57
N TRP A 460 0.95 19.28 27.61
CA TRP A 460 2.33 18.83 27.81
C TRP A 460 3.28 19.99 27.50
N LYS A 461 4.48 19.94 28.07
CA LYS A 461 5.58 20.80 27.64
C LYS A 461 6.09 20.34 26.29
N PHE A 462 6.41 21.29 25.42
CA PHE A 462 6.72 21.07 24.01
C PHE A 462 7.89 21.94 23.55
N LYS A 463 8.79 21.34 22.77
CA LYS A 463 9.94 22.04 22.18
C LYS A 463 10.24 21.48 20.80
N LEU A 464 10.39 22.36 19.81
CA LEU A 464 10.86 22.00 18.47
C LEU A 464 12.37 21.74 18.49
N ASP A 465 12.83 20.82 17.65
CA ASP A 465 14.23 20.39 17.55
C ASP A 465 14.70 20.31 16.08
N PRO A 466 14.81 21.46 15.38
CA PRO A 466 15.14 21.51 13.96
C PRO A 466 16.51 20.91 13.60
N ASN A 467 17.42 20.86 14.58
CA ASN A 467 18.80 20.39 14.40
C ASN A 467 19.05 19.03 15.06
N ASP A 468 18.00 18.39 15.59
CA ASP A 468 18.07 17.11 16.30
C ASP A 468 19.11 17.05 17.43
N VAL A 469 19.22 18.13 18.21
CA VAL A 469 20.20 18.26 19.29
C VAL A 469 19.72 17.66 20.60
N GLY A 470 18.40 17.48 20.78
CA GLY A 470 17.82 17.08 22.07
C GLY A 470 18.26 15.71 22.58
N VAL A 471 18.69 14.81 21.68
CA VAL A 471 19.29 13.52 22.06
C VAL A 471 20.67 13.74 22.68
N ASN A 472 21.50 14.60 22.08
CA ASN A 472 22.84 14.92 22.56
C ASN A 472 22.79 15.74 23.86
N GLU A 473 21.85 16.67 23.95
CA GLU A 473 21.57 17.48 25.14
C GLU A 473 20.77 16.73 26.22
N LYS A 474 20.41 15.48 25.97
CA LYS A 474 19.73 14.57 26.91
C LYS A 474 18.41 15.11 27.46
N TRP A 475 17.61 15.76 26.63
CA TRP A 475 16.29 16.32 26.99
C TRP A 475 15.29 15.27 27.53
N PHE A 476 15.58 13.98 27.36
CA PHE A 476 14.81 12.87 27.93
C PHE A 476 14.99 12.66 29.45
N LEU A 477 15.99 13.28 30.08
CA LEU A 477 16.26 13.13 31.52
C LEU A 477 15.26 13.92 32.38
N PRO A 478 14.95 13.43 33.61
CA PRO A 478 13.94 14.06 34.47
C PRO A 478 14.31 15.47 34.94
N ASP A 479 15.60 15.74 35.14
CA ASP A 479 16.13 16.94 35.80
C ASP A 479 16.54 18.05 34.82
N VAL A 480 16.16 17.94 33.54
CA VAL A 480 16.44 18.94 32.51
C VAL A 480 15.55 20.18 32.72
N SER A 481 16.13 21.37 32.53
CA SER A 481 15.36 22.63 32.55
C SER A 481 14.36 22.66 31.40
N ILE A 482 13.11 23.05 31.72
CA ILE A 482 12.00 23.15 30.76
C ILE A 482 11.48 24.58 30.63
N ALA A 483 12.26 25.57 31.09
CA ALA A 483 11.85 26.97 31.14
C ALA A 483 11.53 27.54 29.74
N ASP A 484 12.21 27.04 28.71
CA ASP A 484 12.04 27.42 27.31
C ASP A 484 11.05 26.52 26.53
N TRP A 485 10.41 25.55 27.20
CA TRP A 485 9.41 24.68 26.60
C TRP A 485 8.03 25.32 26.69
N ARG A 486 7.30 25.30 25.58
CA ARG A 486 5.94 25.84 25.46
C ARG A 486 4.91 24.81 25.86
N ASP A 487 3.68 25.24 26.12
CA ASP A 487 2.57 24.31 26.33
C ASP A 487 1.95 23.90 24.98
N ILE A 488 1.56 22.64 24.86
CA ILE A 488 0.82 22.12 23.71
C ILE A 488 -0.24 21.12 24.18
N GLU A 489 -1.39 21.09 23.53
CA GLU A 489 -2.42 20.09 23.79
C GLU A 489 -2.18 18.83 22.94
N ILE A 490 -2.13 17.65 23.56
CA ILE A 490 -2.12 16.38 22.84
C ILE A 490 -3.51 16.07 22.27
N GLY A 491 -3.55 15.26 21.21
CA GLY A 491 -4.79 14.94 20.49
C GLY A 491 -5.14 15.93 19.38
N LYS A 492 -4.35 16.98 19.20
CA LYS A 492 -4.36 17.89 18.06
C LYS A 492 -2.95 17.90 17.45
N SER A 493 -2.83 18.10 16.14
CA SER A 493 -1.52 18.26 15.51
C SER A 493 -0.86 19.57 15.98
N TRP A 494 0.46 19.69 15.85
CA TRP A 494 1.14 20.94 16.20
C TRP A 494 0.85 22.05 15.17
N GLU A 495 0.57 21.74 13.91
CA GLU A 495 0.20 22.71 12.87
C GLU A 495 -1.17 23.32 13.17
N ALA A 496 -2.12 22.49 13.62
CA ALA A 496 -3.43 22.96 14.08
C ALA A 496 -3.32 23.89 15.31
N GLN A 497 -2.17 23.91 15.98
CA GLN A 497 -1.85 24.74 17.14
C GLN A 497 -0.85 25.86 16.81
N GLY A 498 -0.59 26.12 15.52
CA GLY A 498 0.21 27.25 15.05
C GLY A 498 1.69 26.98 14.77
N TYR A 499 2.11 25.71 14.76
CA TYR A 499 3.48 25.30 14.43
C TYR A 499 3.53 24.69 13.02
N ASP A 500 3.78 25.49 11.99
CA ASP A 500 4.01 24.99 10.61
C ASP A 500 5.44 24.46 10.49
N TYR A 501 5.64 23.17 10.78
CA TYR A 501 6.98 22.60 10.96
C TYR A 501 7.00 21.08 10.70
N ASP A 502 7.91 20.66 9.81
CA ASP A 502 8.29 19.25 9.61
C ASP A 502 9.68 19.01 10.25
N GLY A 503 9.81 18.03 11.15
CA GLY A 503 11.09 17.68 11.77
C GLY A 503 10.96 17.01 13.12
N PHE A 504 11.99 17.12 13.95
CA PHE A 504 11.96 16.58 15.32
C PHE A 504 11.32 17.56 16.29
N ALA A 505 10.54 17.03 17.23
CA ALA A 505 9.98 17.77 18.35
C ALA A 505 9.90 16.88 19.61
N TRP A 506 9.84 17.52 20.77
CA TRP A 506 9.84 16.86 22.07
C TRP A 506 8.64 17.26 22.89
N TYR A 507 8.04 16.27 23.55
CA TYR A 507 6.94 16.41 24.48
C TYR A 507 7.36 15.93 25.86
N ARG A 508 6.94 16.60 26.93
CA ARG A 508 7.20 16.18 28.31
C ARG A 508 5.98 16.41 29.20
N THR A 509 5.66 15.41 30.01
CA THR A 509 4.64 15.51 31.06
C THR A 509 5.07 14.77 32.32
N MET A 510 4.33 15.01 33.40
CA MET A 510 4.55 14.36 34.69
C MET A 510 3.24 13.79 35.21
N PHE A 511 3.32 12.62 35.84
CA PHE A 511 2.16 11.95 36.42
C PHE A 511 2.58 11.08 37.61
N THR A 512 1.64 10.76 38.49
CA THR A 512 1.85 9.84 39.61
C THR A 512 1.02 8.58 39.42
N ILE A 513 1.57 7.43 39.80
CA ILE A 513 0.82 6.18 39.92
C ILE A 513 0.74 5.82 41.40
N PRO A 514 -0.45 5.73 42.02
CA PRO A 514 -0.58 5.41 43.43
C PRO A 514 0.12 4.10 43.84
N ARG A 515 0.76 4.09 45.02
CA ARG A 515 1.55 2.94 45.53
C ARG A 515 0.75 1.64 45.63
N LYS A 516 -0.58 1.72 45.81
CA LYS A 516 -1.51 0.58 45.82
C LYS A 516 -1.51 -0.26 44.53
N PHE A 517 -0.96 0.27 43.43
CA PHE A 517 -0.84 -0.44 42.15
C PHE A 517 0.53 -1.09 41.95
N SER A 518 1.42 -1.03 42.95
CA SER A 518 2.69 -1.76 42.91
C SER A 518 2.43 -3.25 42.66
N GLY A 519 3.16 -3.84 41.72
CA GLY A 519 3.00 -5.23 41.29
C GLY A 519 1.92 -5.48 40.22
N LYS A 520 1.16 -4.47 39.79
CA LYS A 520 0.26 -4.57 38.62
C LYS A 520 1.04 -4.39 37.31
N ASP A 521 0.55 -5.00 36.23
CA ASP A 521 1.07 -4.77 34.87
C ASP A 521 0.62 -3.38 34.38
N VAL A 522 1.41 -2.34 34.64
CA VAL A 522 1.05 -0.98 34.23
C VAL A 522 1.42 -0.73 32.77
N ARG A 523 0.49 -0.17 32.01
CA ARG A 523 0.68 0.18 30.60
C ARG A 523 0.27 1.62 30.31
N LEU A 524 0.97 2.23 29.36
CA LEU A 524 0.51 3.44 28.66
C LEU A 524 -0.12 3.02 27.33
N TYR A 525 -1.32 3.51 27.07
CA TYR A 525 -1.92 3.54 25.73
C TYR A 525 -1.60 4.89 25.10
N PHE A 526 -1.13 4.88 23.86
CA PHE A 526 -1.02 6.06 23.00
C PHE A 526 -2.06 5.93 21.88
N GLY A 527 -2.87 6.97 21.68
CA GLY A 527 -3.77 7.07 20.53
C GLY A 527 -3.01 7.05 19.21
N GLY A 528 -1.84 7.67 19.15
CA GLY A 528 -0.90 7.61 18.04
C GLY A 528 0.21 8.61 18.24
N VAL A 529 1.35 8.40 17.59
CA VAL A 529 2.43 9.39 17.49
C VAL A 529 2.77 9.50 16.01
N ASP A 530 2.82 10.72 15.49
CA ASP A 530 3.10 10.93 14.07
C ASP A 530 4.51 10.49 13.67
N GLY A 531 4.64 9.96 12.45
CA GLY A 531 5.88 9.49 11.85
C GLY A 531 6.66 8.46 12.69
N LYS A 532 7.52 8.93 13.59
CA LYS A 532 8.30 8.09 14.53
C LYS A 532 8.25 8.67 15.94
N GLY A 533 8.06 7.80 16.92
CA GLY A 533 8.03 8.14 18.34
C GLY A 533 9.08 7.40 19.15
N TRP A 534 9.76 8.09 20.06
CA TRP A 534 10.62 7.49 21.09
C TRP A 534 10.11 7.86 22.47
N ILE A 535 9.80 6.86 23.30
CA ILE A 535 9.09 7.03 24.56
C ILE A 535 10.06 6.76 25.70
N TYR A 536 10.31 7.79 26.51
CA TYR A 536 11.20 7.74 27.66
C TYR A 536 10.40 7.88 28.95
N LEU A 537 10.68 7.03 29.92
CA LEU A 537 10.15 7.15 31.28
C LEU A 537 11.31 7.29 32.25
N ASN A 538 11.30 8.35 33.05
CA ASN A 538 12.32 8.64 34.05
C ASN A 538 13.75 8.59 33.48
N GLY A 539 13.95 9.13 32.27
CA GLY A 539 15.27 9.16 31.60
C GLY A 539 15.64 7.90 30.81
N LYS A 540 14.84 6.83 30.85
CA LYS A 540 15.11 5.59 30.11
C LYS A 540 14.19 5.42 28.93
N LEU A 541 14.74 5.09 27.75
CA LEU A 541 13.96 4.71 26.58
C LEU A 541 13.26 3.37 26.86
N ILE A 542 11.93 3.36 26.86
CA ILE A 542 11.11 2.18 27.18
C ILE A 542 10.35 1.62 25.97
N ALA A 543 10.17 2.41 24.92
CA ALA A 543 9.58 1.96 23.66
C ALA A 543 9.94 2.90 22.50
N SER A 544 9.76 2.41 21.29
CA SER A 544 9.69 3.21 20.08
C SER A 544 8.48 2.80 19.24
N HIS A 545 8.00 3.73 18.43
CA HIS A 545 6.87 3.56 17.52
C HIS A 545 7.25 4.11 16.14
N GLU A 546 6.75 3.47 15.09
CA GLU A 546 6.82 3.98 13.73
C GLU A 546 5.45 3.79 13.07
N GLY A 547 4.95 4.85 12.44
CA GLY A 547 3.56 4.98 12.03
C GLY A 547 3.06 6.39 12.30
N TRP A 548 1.98 6.81 11.65
CA TRP A 548 1.45 8.17 11.80
C TRP A 548 0.15 8.23 12.63
N ASP A 549 -0.70 7.21 12.50
CA ASP A 549 -2.00 7.09 13.20
C ASP A 549 -2.21 5.61 13.57
N GLU A 550 -1.18 5.01 14.19
CA GLU A 550 -1.24 3.65 14.71
C GLU A 550 -1.16 3.68 16.24
N PRO A 551 -2.19 3.19 16.95
CA PRO A 551 -2.22 3.18 18.40
C PRO A 551 -1.28 2.08 18.91
N PHE A 552 -0.65 2.31 20.05
CA PHE A 552 0.26 1.33 20.62
C PHE A 552 0.23 1.35 22.16
N GLU A 553 0.67 0.24 22.73
CA GLU A 553 0.82 0.08 24.18
C GLU A 553 2.30 0.03 24.55
N VAL A 554 2.64 0.72 25.63
CA VAL A 554 3.97 0.68 26.24
C VAL A 554 3.84 0.07 27.63
N ARG A 555 4.52 -1.05 27.89
CA ARG A 555 4.60 -1.64 29.23
C ARG A 555 5.61 -0.87 30.07
N LEU A 556 5.25 -0.51 31.31
CA LEU A 556 6.12 0.30 32.17
C LEU A 556 6.94 -0.53 33.19
N ARG A 557 6.94 -1.86 33.05
CA ARG A 557 7.52 -2.79 34.03
C ARG A 557 8.98 -2.43 34.35
N GLY A 558 9.28 -2.23 35.64
CA GLY A 558 10.63 -1.94 36.13
C GLY A 558 11.11 -0.51 35.95
N HIS A 559 10.27 0.40 35.45
CA HIS A 559 10.63 1.80 35.19
C HIS A 559 9.76 2.81 35.94
N VAL A 560 8.65 2.36 36.53
CA VAL A 560 7.73 3.20 37.33
C VAL A 560 8.23 3.40 38.75
N LYS A 561 8.18 4.65 39.21
CA LYS A 561 8.29 5.03 40.62
C LYS A 561 6.88 5.14 41.22
N PHE A 562 6.45 4.11 41.94
CA PHE A 562 5.10 4.06 42.52
C PHE A 562 4.97 4.96 43.75
N GLY A 563 3.93 5.80 43.79
CA GLY A 563 3.73 6.81 44.83
C GLY A 563 4.52 8.11 44.63
N GLU A 564 5.33 8.19 43.57
CA GLU A 564 6.17 9.34 43.25
C GLU A 564 5.83 9.90 41.87
N TRP A 565 6.42 11.06 41.55
CA TRP A 565 6.36 11.64 40.21
C TRP A 565 7.17 10.81 39.21
N ASN A 566 6.54 10.52 38.09
CA ASN A 566 7.17 9.92 36.92
C ASN A 566 7.21 10.96 35.81
N VAL A 567 8.37 11.10 35.16
CA VAL A 567 8.56 11.99 34.01
C VAL A 567 8.45 11.17 32.74
N LEU A 568 7.48 11.51 31.89
CA LEU A 568 7.30 10.92 30.56
C LEU A 568 7.75 11.92 29.51
N VAL A 569 8.68 11.50 28.66
CA VAL A 569 9.17 12.31 27.53
C VAL A 569 8.93 11.53 26.24
N VAL A 570 8.45 12.20 25.20
CA VAL A 570 8.24 11.62 23.89
C VAL A 570 8.93 12.49 22.84
N ARG A 571 9.89 11.92 22.12
CA ARG A 571 10.47 12.55 20.91
C ARG A 571 9.67 12.07 19.71
N VAL A 572 9.28 13.00 18.84
CA VAL A 572 8.48 12.77 17.64
C VAL A 572 9.27 13.25 16.43
N TYR A 573 9.21 12.50 15.33
CA TYR A 573 9.70 12.94 14.02
C TYR A 573 8.56 12.91 13.01
N ASP A 574 8.25 14.07 12.45
CA ASP A 574 7.38 14.21 11.28
C ASP A 574 8.24 14.49 10.03
N GLY A 575 7.93 13.80 8.94
CA GLY A 575 8.59 13.98 7.64
C GLY A 575 7.74 14.75 6.62
N GLY A 576 6.53 15.18 6.99
CA GLY A 576 5.63 15.96 6.16
C GLY A 576 4.16 15.76 6.52
N GLY A 577 3.44 16.87 6.74
CA GLY A 577 1.98 16.87 6.81
C GLY A 577 1.46 17.45 8.12
N GLN A 578 0.87 16.60 8.95
CA GLN A 578 0.46 16.98 10.30
C GLN A 578 1.26 16.13 11.29
N GLY A 579 1.95 16.78 12.22
CA GLY A 579 2.79 16.12 13.20
C GLY A 579 2.27 16.20 14.64
N GLY A 580 2.76 15.30 15.50
CA GLY A 580 2.53 15.33 16.94
C GLY A 580 1.99 14.05 17.57
N ILE A 581 1.48 14.14 18.79
CA ILE A 581 0.83 13.03 19.51
C ILE A 581 -0.68 13.09 19.26
N TYR A 582 -1.21 12.08 18.58
CA TYR A 582 -2.62 11.93 18.26
C TYR A 582 -3.39 11.17 19.35
N GLY A 583 -4.66 11.54 19.53
CA GLY A 583 -5.54 10.96 20.55
C GLY A 583 -5.05 11.11 21.99
N ASP A 584 -5.61 10.31 22.89
CA ASP A 584 -5.30 10.35 24.32
C ASP A 584 -4.07 9.49 24.66
N VAL A 585 -3.36 9.89 25.71
CA VAL A 585 -2.44 9.01 26.44
C VAL A 585 -3.10 8.54 27.73
N LYS A 586 -3.22 7.23 27.94
CA LYS A 586 -3.91 6.67 29.12
C LYS A 586 -3.00 5.72 29.89
N CYS A 587 -2.96 5.86 31.22
CA CYS A 587 -2.24 4.95 32.11
C CYS A 587 -3.23 4.00 32.80
N TYR A 588 -3.09 2.70 32.55
CA TYR A 588 -4.04 1.71 32.99
C TYR A 588 -3.36 0.39 33.38
N ALA A 589 -4.01 -0.42 34.21
CA ALA A 589 -3.67 -1.83 34.39
C ALA A 589 -4.70 -2.66 33.61
N PRO A 590 -4.26 -3.51 32.66
CA PRO A 590 -5.17 -4.36 31.93
C PRO A 590 -5.89 -5.27 32.93
N GLN A 591 -7.21 -5.27 32.90
CA GLN A 591 -7.94 -6.34 33.58
C GLN A 591 -7.66 -7.65 32.84
N PRO A 592 -7.53 -8.79 33.55
CA PRO A 592 -7.72 -10.08 32.91
C PRO A 592 -9.07 -9.99 32.18
N LEU A 593 -9.12 -10.36 30.91
CA LEU A 593 -10.39 -10.42 30.19
C LEU A 593 -11.29 -11.44 30.91
N ALA A 594 -12.11 -10.97 31.85
CA ALA A 594 -13.30 -11.70 32.26
C ALA A 594 -14.14 -11.87 31.00
N HIS A 595 -14.69 -13.07 30.81
CA HIS A 595 -15.48 -13.44 29.65
C HIS A 595 -16.48 -12.34 29.26
N VAL A 596 -16.17 -11.56 28.22
CA VAL A 596 -17.14 -10.68 27.59
C VAL A 596 -17.58 -11.34 26.31
N ILE A 597 -18.76 -11.98 26.39
CA ILE A 597 -19.62 -12.20 25.24
C ILE A 597 -19.98 -10.79 24.75
N VAL A 598 -19.46 -10.39 23.60
CA VAL A 598 -19.91 -9.18 22.91
C VAL A 598 -21.31 -9.48 22.40
N GLY A 599 -22.31 -8.89 23.05
CA GLY A 599 -23.70 -8.98 22.61
C GLY A 599 -23.88 -8.24 21.28
N ASP A 600 -24.17 -9.02 20.25
CA ASP A 600 -25.11 -8.68 19.18
C ASP A 600 -25.97 -9.95 18.99
N GLU A 601 -27.26 -9.85 19.28
CA GLU A 601 -28.39 -10.80 19.04
C GLU A 601 -28.22 -12.30 19.39
N ALA A 602 -27.08 -12.75 19.89
CA ALA A 602 -26.80 -14.16 20.17
C ALA A 602 -27.08 -14.59 21.63
N SER A 603 -27.60 -13.71 22.49
CA SER A 603 -27.72 -13.97 23.92
C SER A 603 -28.76 -15.04 24.29
N GLU A 604 -29.72 -15.35 23.42
CA GLU A 604 -30.67 -16.46 23.68
C GLU A 604 -30.12 -17.85 23.32
N ARG A 605 -29.01 -17.95 22.57
CA ARG A 605 -28.44 -19.24 22.12
C ARG A 605 -27.34 -19.81 23.03
N ALA A 606 -26.92 -19.07 24.05
CA ALA A 606 -25.76 -19.43 24.90
C ALA A 606 -26.04 -20.51 25.96
N SER A 607 -27.30 -20.93 26.16
CA SER A 607 -27.71 -21.90 27.17
C SER A 607 -27.33 -23.37 26.86
N ALA A 608 -26.64 -23.65 25.74
CA ALA A 608 -26.35 -25.02 25.28
C ALA A 608 -24.86 -25.40 25.22
N ILE A 609 -23.97 -24.65 25.86
CA ILE A 609 -22.53 -25.02 25.93
C ILE A 609 -22.36 -26.10 27.00
N ARG A 610 -22.08 -27.35 26.60
CA ARG A 610 -21.69 -28.44 27.50
C ARG A 610 -20.17 -28.60 27.51
N LEU A 611 -19.55 -28.33 28.64
CA LEU A 611 -18.14 -28.64 28.91
C LEU A 611 -18.02 -30.10 29.35
N ARG A 612 -17.13 -30.89 28.73
CA ARG A 612 -16.69 -32.21 29.24
C ARG A 612 -15.17 -32.32 29.08
N GLY A 613 -14.48 -32.86 30.09
CA GLY A 613 -13.06 -33.23 29.98
C GLY A 613 -12.06 -32.46 30.84
N PHE A 614 -12.48 -31.57 31.75
CA PHE A 614 -11.57 -31.16 32.81
C PHE A 614 -11.62 -32.19 33.95
N GLY A 615 -10.47 -32.74 34.32
CA GLY A 615 -10.32 -33.55 35.53
C GLY A 615 -10.73 -32.76 36.80
N LYS A 616 -10.83 -33.45 37.94
CA LYS A 616 -11.11 -32.78 39.21
C LYS A 616 -10.04 -31.71 39.48
N PRO A 617 -10.40 -30.52 39.98
CA PRO A 617 -9.43 -29.49 40.30
C PRO A 617 -8.46 -29.96 41.38
N GLU A 618 -7.16 -29.78 41.14
CA GLU A 618 -6.09 -30.07 42.11
C GLU A 618 -5.34 -28.79 42.49
N VAL A 619 -4.86 -28.69 43.72
CA VAL A 619 -4.05 -27.55 44.17
C VAL A 619 -2.57 -27.93 44.14
N ARG A 620 -1.78 -27.25 43.30
CA ARG A 620 -0.30 -27.37 43.28
C ARG A 620 0.33 -25.99 43.41
N GLY A 621 1.26 -25.83 44.36
CA GLY A 621 1.97 -24.56 44.58
C GLY A 621 1.06 -23.36 44.89
N GLY A 622 -0.06 -23.59 45.56
CA GLY A 622 -1.03 -22.54 45.90
C GLY A 622 -1.95 -22.11 44.75
N ARG A 623 -2.03 -22.88 43.66
CA ARG A 623 -2.89 -22.60 42.49
C ARG A 623 -3.76 -23.81 42.16
N ILE A 624 -4.98 -23.54 41.68
CA ILE A 624 -5.91 -24.58 41.21
C ILE A 624 -5.61 -24.91 39.75
N CYS A 625 -5.18 -26.14 39.48
CA CYS A 625 -4.93 -26.68 38.15
C CYS A 625 -6.01 -27.70 37.76
N ARG A 626 -6.33 -27.80 36.47
CA ARG A 626 -7.29 -28.77 35.92
C ARG A 626 -6.64 -29.50 34.72
N ASN A 627 -5.75 -30.46 35.00
CA ASN A 627 -5.28 -31.42 33.99
C ASN A 627 -6.11 -32.71 34.15
N SER A 628 -6.61 -33.26 33.05
CA SER A 628 -7.26 -34.57 33.03
C SER A 628 -6.20 -35.66 33.05
N ASP A 629 -6.17 -36.45 34.12
CA ASP A 629 -5.44 -37.70 34.24
C ASP A 629 -6.32 -38.86 33.72
N GLU A 630 -6.36 -39.09 32.40
CA GLU A 630 -6.98 -40.33 31.89
C GLU A 630 -6.01 -41.52 31.82
N THR A 631 -4.72 -41.38 32.15
CA THR A 631 -3.80 -42.53 32.26
C THR A 631 -2.63 -42.31 33.24
N GLY A 632 -2.76 -42.73 34.50
CA GLY A 632 -1.63 -43.09 35.37
C GLY A 632 -0.68 -41.98 35.86
N LYS A 633 0.34 -42.37 36.66
CA LYS A 633 1.30 -41.46 37.31
C LYS A 633 2.12 -40.65 36.28
N GLY A 634 1.74 -39.38 36.11
CA GLY A 634 2.55 -38.21 35.76
C GLY A 634 3.73 -38.39 34.80
N ASP A 635 3.48 -38.28 33.50
CA ASP A 635 4.50 -38.22 32.45
C ASP A 635 4.70 -36.81 31.83
N ASN A 636 4.09 -35.76 32.41
CA ASN A 636 4.13 -34.38 31.88
C ASN A 636 3.57 -34.22 30.44
N SER A 637 2.80 -35.17 29.92
CA SER A 637 2.16 -35.01 28.62
C SER A 637 0.93 -34.08 28.67
N ALA A 638 0.71 -33.33 27.59
CA ALA A 638 -0.32 -32.30 27.48
C ALA A 638 -1.75 -32.88 27.60
N GLY A 639 -2.56 -32.32 28.50
CA GLY A 639 -3.98 -32.64 28.61
C GLY A 639 -4.80 -32.08 27.44
N TRP A 640 -5.79 -32.84 26.96
CA TRP A 640 -6.65 -32.43 25.84
C TRP A 640 -7.99 -31.89 26.37
N ALA A 641 -8.40 -30.70 25.92
CA ALA A 641 -9.74 -30.17 26.20
C ALA A 641 -10.60 -30.18 24.93
N SER A 642 -11.79 -30.78 24.98
CA SER A 642 -12.72 -30.84 23.86
C SER A 642 -13.89 -29.86 24.05
N PHE A 643 -14.11 -28.99 23.07
CA PHE A 643 -15.26 -28.09 23.01
C PHE A 643 -16.24 -28.60 21.95
N THR A 644 -17.52 -28.77 22.30
CA THR A 644 -18.56 -29.15 21.32
C THR A 644 -19.65 -28.09 21.31
N PHE A 645 -19.93 -27.53 20.12
CA PHE A 645 -21.06 -26.63 19.89
C PHE A 645 -21.91 -27.17 18.73
N PRO A 646 -23.25 -27.23 18.87
CA PRO A 646 -24.13 -27.65 17.80
C PRO A 646 -24.23 -26.54 16.74
N LEU A 647 -23.79 -26.81 15.51
CA LEU A 647 -24.06 -25.96 14.35
C LEU A 647 -25.35 -26.44 13.68
N LYS A 648 -26.42 -25.66 13.72
CA LYS A 648 -27.66 -25.97 12.99
C LYS A 648 -27.51 -25.76 11.47
N GLU A 649 -26.63 -24.86 11.02
CA GLU A 649 -26.43 -24.55 9.59
C GLU A 649 -24.96 -24.36 9.23
N ARG A 650 -24.53 -24.93 8.09
CA ARG A 650 -23.13 -25.03 7.62
C ARG A 650 -22.52 -23.73 7.04
N ARG A 651 -23.18 -22.58 7.13
CA ARG A 651 -22.84 -21.39 6.30
C ARG A 651 -22.16 -20.21 6.99
N TYR A 652 -21.87 -20.27 8.29
CA TYR A 652 -21.20 -19.18 9.00
C TYR A 652 -19.76 -19.51 9.40
N PRO A 653 -18.82 -18.56 9.29
CA PRO A 653 -17.48 -18.72 9.84
C PRO A 653 -17.55 -18.80 11.37
N VAL A 654 -16.94 -19.84 11.94
CA VAL A 654 -16.79 -19.99 13.39
C VAL A 654 -15.44 -19.43 13.79
N THR A 655 -15.42 -18.47 14.72
CA THR A 655 -14.19 -17.95 15.31
C THR A 655 -14.01 -18.54 16.70
N LEU A 656 -12.95 -19.34 16.90
CA LEU A 656 -12.55 -19.83 18.22
C LEU A 656 -11.54 -18.83 18.82
N ARG A 657 -11.80 -18.31 20.02
CA ARG A 657 -10.82 -17.52 20.80
C ARG A 657 -10.58 -18.23 22.12
N MET A 658 -9.34 -18.66 22.36
CA MET A 658 -8.92 -19.28 23.61
C MET A 658 -7.81 -18.47 24.26
N VAL A 659 -7.76 -18.51 25.59
CA VAL A 659 -6.65 -17.96 26.38
C VAL A 659 -6.10 -19.12 27.20
N VAL A 660 -4.85 -19.49 26.94
CA VAL A 660 -4.14 -20.57 27.66
C VAL A 660 -3.30 -19.93 28.75
N TRP A 661 -3.37 -20.45 29.98
CA TRP A 661 -2.61 -19.96 31.12
C TRP A 661 -1.72 -21.08 31.67
N GLY A 662 -0.39 -20.87 31.68
CA GLY A 662 0.62 -21.83 32.17
C GLY A 662 1.88 -21.88 31.28
N GLU A 663 2.92 -22.60 31.72
CA GLU A 663 4.03 -23.03 30.87
C GLU A 663 3.61 -24.35 30.19
N SER A 664 3.23 -24.29 28.93
CA SER A 664 2.96 -25.49 28.12
C SER A 664 3.34 -25.17 26.68
N ASP A 665 4.03 -26.09 26.02
CA ASP A 665 4.35 -25.99 24.60
C ASP A 665 3.06 -26.12 23.79
N PHE A 666 2.50 -24.98 23.39
CA PHE A 666 1.29 -24.92 22.59
C PHE A 666 1.62 -25.25 21.13
N SER A 667 1.47 -26.52 20.74
CA SER A 667 1.89 -27.03 19.44
C SER A 667 0.83 -26.91 18.32
N GLY A 668 -0.43 -26.61 18.65
CA GLY A 668 -1.49 -26.33 17.66
C GLY A 668 -2.92 -26.50 18.17
N VAL A 669 -3.89 -26.14 17.32
CA VAL A 669 -5.32 -26.36 17.55
C VAL A 669 -5.85 -27.32 16.50
N ALA A 670 -6.56 -28.37 16.93
CA ALA A 670 -7.17 -29.35 16.03
C ALA A 670 -8.69 -29.18 16.03
N VAL A 671 -9.30 -28.95 14.85
CA VAL A 671 -10.75 -28.75 14.71
C VAL A 671 -11.37 -29.98 14.04
N CYS A 672 -12.28 -30.65 14.75
CA CYS A 672 -13.05 -31.77 14.22
C CYS A 672 -14.38 -31.29 13.62
N THR A 673 -14.69 -31.68 12.38
CA THR A 673 -15.86 -31.16 11.62
C THR A 673 -16.95 -32.19 11.30
N ARG A 674 -16.93 -33.39 11.90
CA ARG A 674 -18.02 -34.39 11.73
C ARG A 674 -18.67 -34.80 13.06
N GLY A 675 -20.00 -34.76 13.06
CA GLY A 675 -20.84 -35.05 14.21
C GLY A 675 -21.18 -36.54 14.38
N ARG A 676 -21.40 -36.88 15.66
CA ARG A 676 -21.95 -38.13 16.23
C ARG A 676 -21.22 -39.43 15.91
N GLY A 677 -20.47 -39.89 16.91
CA GLY A 677 -19.96 -41.25 17.01
C GLY A 677 -18.65 -41.24 17.78
N LYS A 678 -18.70 -41.52 19.09
CA LYS A 678 -17.49 -41.80 19.86
C LYS A 678 -16.97 -43.17 19.39
N GLY A 679 -15.76 -43.18 18.83
CA GLY A 679 -14.93 -44.36 18.66
C GLY A 679 -13.48 -43.89 18.57
N THR A 680 -12.68 -44.24 19.57
CA THR A 680 -11.24 -43.98 19.69
C THR A 680 -10.43 -44.86 18.73
N ALA A 681 -10.80 -44.86 17.45
CA ALA A 681 -10.03 -45.46 16.37
C ALA A 681 -10.48 -44.85 15.03
N GLU A 682 -9.51 -44.23 14.34
CA GLU A 682 -9.45 -43.97 12.89
C GLU A 682 -10.62 -43.22 12.20
N GLY A 683 -10.34 -42.00 11.68
CA GLY A 683 -11.12 -41.44 10.55
C GLY A 683 -11.62 -39.99 10.63
N GLY A 684 -11.16 -39.17 11.58
CA GLY A 684 -11.44 -37.72 11.56
C GLY A 684 -10.52 -36.95 10.59
N VAL A 685 -11.05 -36.07 9.74
CA VAL A 685 -10.21 -35.07 9.06
C VAL A 685 -9.84 -34.01 10.09
N TRP A 686 -8.62 -34.10 10.59
CA TRP A 686 -8.03 -33.12 11.48
C TRP A 686 -7.40 -32.02 10.64
N THR A 687 -8.02 -30.84 10.59
CA THR A 687 -7.34 -29.67 10.06
C THR A 687 -6.50 -29.09 11.20
N GLY A 688 -5.20 -29.35 11.17
CA GLY A 688 -4.26 -28.69 12.07
C GLY A 688 -4.23 -27.20 11.77
N ILE A 689 -4.56 -26.39 12.75
CA ILE A 689 -4.40 -24.94 12.70
C ILE A 689 -3.17 -24.62 13.56
N ALA A 690 -2.10 -24.19 12.91
CA ALA A 690 -0.95 -23.66 13.61
C ALA A 690 -1.37 -22.37 14.36
N PRO A 691 -0.80 -22.10 15.54
CA PRO A 691 -1.20 -20.98 16.40
C PRO A 691 -1.27 -19.61 15.71
#